data_AF-A0A1N6JI53-F1
#
_entry.id   AF-A0A1N6JI53-F1
#
_cell.length_a   1.000
_cell.length_b   1.000
_cell.length_c   1.000
_cell.angle_alpha   90.00
_cell.angle_beta   90.00
_cell.angle_gamma   90.00
#
_symmetry.space_group_name_H-M   'P 1'
#
loop_
_entity.id
_entity.type
_entity.pdbx_description
1 polymer ?
#
loop_
_entity_poly.entity_id
_entity_poly.type
_entity_poly.pdbx_seq_one_letter_code
_entity_poly.pdbx_strand_id
1 'polypeptide(L)'
;MKKQQKGAALFVVMALLSASMVVGMSTMQSSLVDERLAGNFRSSVQAQMTAENTLASLVNPVNTANRNDFLAELVADPELLKETEGKLTGDAIAQLLQAGTLDQFIEDLLPADFDELEIDEQNRIKEELLANLQLQFEVNTDEQTVTITSRDLGLRNSAARDSALVYSYRYSGAAEQSSPFETAIVGCEGISVAGGSTISSYRSSDGPWSGQPGSFATSDVPLISTTSENANVEIGGGEKIHGGIAALGTVALNGSSQVYGDIHSNMDVNLNENNLVHGDVYSKGAVYMGSATVKGSIFSEGDATLDNGGSKVEGNVESAANVIFSSSGRVNGVVRSKGDVNLKNWSASVGQGIYAQGEIYSPRNPPDNPPEGHVDQAYRDNFFSNTSVAIAEIESLEPQPCDTFDFFGNSLKEEVARYQNDHRSIGNVVVNNGVVDITMTPSRVSVVGSDNHGHINGAEPEVAAVFGEDTSIYYVDSLQMASTSKLHIKGGDVALVIGGEFSMGGGGAGLVIDPDSSLMVFVEGQVKLNSNVKMPTTNTLSATGKPTFSIFSSYESNSVGIDINASNRVVANVYAPFTQVSVNSGGSLFGSVKARKVTVVGGAKVVYDELLANAFGENSGEPSPEWCSFDDLSPLTVASPVGNLSLPNSQAEFNGKNSVPDVTVTQGDLEKFSGANAANDNIRGGIPDGLFNHGESAEKFHAFIEMLRTRSDTVQVQGGSVENNTAFGSKGNEQITFVNGAIDANNISGAGVLVVKGNYDAGGNPEFDGLIIVLGNYSQKGGGGRDLNGALLVAPYNVNDRKFTEANIEFSGGGSNDFNYDEAALRTAFNLLNDKEQASWGSCNAPPASGDGELTWYLSDWR
;
A
#
# COMPACT_ATOMS: atom_id res chain seq x y z
N MET A 1 19.54 13.45 119.07
CA MET A 1 20.05 13.74 117.70
C MET A 1 20.45 12.44 117.01
N LYS A 2 20.03 12.27 115.73
CA LYS A 2 20.54 11.46 114.57
C LYS A 2 21.34 10.16 114.81
N LYS A 3 21.30 9.10 113.99
CA LYS A 3 20.51 8.59 112.83
C LYS A 3 21.06 7.17 112.54
N GLN A 4 20.22 6.19 112.19
CA GLN A 4 20.61 4.83 111.76
C GLN A 4 20.81 4.74 110.24
N GLN A 5 21.76 3.89 109.76
CA GLN A 5 21.77 3.30 108.40
C GLN A 5 22.59 2.00 108.33
N LYS A 6 22.10 0.98 107.59
CA LYS A 6 22.89 -0.04 106.88
C LYS A 6 22.14 -0.56 105.63
N GLY A 7 22.78 -0.53 104.44
CA GLY A 7 22.28 -1.09 103.16
C GLY A 7 23.01 -0.74 101.82
N ALA A 8 23.81 0.33 101.67
CA ALA A 8 24.17 0.89 100.35
C ALA A 8 25.51 0.46 99.67
N ALA A 9 26.43 -0.22 100.37
CA ALA A 9 27.82 -0.34 99.91
C ALA A 9 28.06 -1.36 98.77
N LEU A 10 27.26 -2.43 98.68
CA LEU A 10 27.47 -3.49 97.68
C LEU A 10 27.15 -3.02 96.25
N PHE A 11 26.19 -2.11 96.10
CA PHE A 11 25.76 -1.61 94.78
C PHE A 11 26.80 -0.74 94.09
N VAL A 12 27.60 0.00 94.86
CA VAL A 12 28.53 0.99 94.31
C VAL A 12 29.77 0.32 93.68
N VAL A 13 30.25 -0.77 94.28
CA VAL A 13 31.46 -1.46 93.78
C VAL A 13 31.19 -2.19 92.48
N MET A 14 30.02 -2.82 92.34
CA MET A 14 29.66 -3.45 91.07
C MET A 14 29.50 -2.41 89.95
N ALA A 15 28.97 -1.22 90.25
CA ALA A 15 28.77 -0.17 89.24
C ALA A 15 30.09 0.35 88.63
N LEU A 16 31.20 0.32 89.37
CA LEU A 16 32.48 0.88 88.92
C LEU A 16 33.33 -0.09 88.09
N LEU A 17 33.34 -1.37 88.46
CA LEU A 17 34.02 -2.40 87.65
C LEU A 17 33.36 -2.58 86.29
N SER A 18 32.03 -2.47 86.23
CA SER A 18 31.32 -2.45 84.96
C SER A 18 31.73 -1.28 84.08
N ALA A 19 31.96 -0.09 84.64
CA ALA A 19 32.31 1.09 83.84
C ALA A 19 33.70 0.99 83.19
N SER A 20 34.66 0.37 83.88
CA SER A 20 36.07 0.37 83.46
C SER A 20 36.34 -0.62 82.31
N MET A 21 35.67 -1.76 82.33
CA MET A 21 35.80 -2.79 81.30
C MET A 21 35.22 -2.32 79.96
N VAL A 22 34.18 -1.47 80.01
CA VAL A 22 33.54 -0.89 78.83
C VAL A 22 34.50 0.00 78.04
N VAL A 23 35.35 0.76 78.74
CA VAL A 23 36.26 1.71 78.08
C VAL A 23 37.43 0.99 77.39
N GLY A 24 37.98 -0.07 77.99
CA GLY A 24 39.05 -0.85 77.37
C GLY A 24 38.62 -1.52 76.06
N MET A 25 37.39 -2.03 76.01
CA MET A 25 36.82 -2.62 74.79
C MET A 25 36.61 -1.59 73.67
N SER A 26 36.39 -0.31 74.00
CA SER A 26 36.07 0.72 73.00
C SER A 26 37.26 1.12 72.11
N THR A 27 38.50 1.04 72.60
CA THR A 27 39.67 1.55 71.85
C THR A 27 40.24 0.56 70.84
N MET A 28 40.25 -0.74 71.15
CA MET A 28 40.59 -1.78 70.16
C MET A 28 39.59 -1.85 69.00
N GLN A 29 38.34 -1.47 69.26
CA GLN A 29 37.34 -1.37 68.21
C GLN A 29 37.73 -0.35 67.13
N SER A 30 38.47 0.71 67.46
CA SER A 30 38.76 1.78 66.49
C SER A 30 39.78 1.40 65.42
N SER A 31 40.93 0.81 65.76
CA SER A 31 41.94 0.47 64.73
C SER A 31 41.49 -0.65 63.79
N LEU A 32 40.66 -1.57 64.28
CA LEU A 32 40.06 -2.61 63.44
C LEU A 32 39.09 -2.02 62.39
N VAL A 33 38.61 -0.79 62.55
CA VAL A 33 37.72 -0.15 61.58
C VAL A 33 38.51 0.39 60.38
N ASP A 34 39.65 1.03 60.59
CA ASP A 34 40.40 1.68 59.50
C ASP A 34 40.99 0.68 58.50
N GLU A 35 41.47 -0.47 58.97
CA GLU A 35 41.96 -1.54 58.08
C GLU A 35 40.84 -2.12 57.22
N ARG A 36 39.62 -2.22 57.78
CA ARG A 36 38.44 -2.67 57.04
C ARG A 36 38.05 -1.68 55.94
N LEU A 37 38.26 -0.37 56.13
CA LEU A 37 37.90 0.64 55.13
C LEU A 37 38.79 0.56 53.88
N ALA A 38 40.10 0.43 54.05
CA ALA A 38 41.02 0.34 52.91
C ALA A 38 40.81 -0.96 52.11
N GLY A 39 40.50 -2.07 52.80
CA GLY A 39 40.09 -3.32 52.15
C GLY A 39 38.83 -3.14 51.31
N ASN A 40 37.79 -2.51 51.87
CA ASN A 40 36.52 -2.31 51.18
C ASN A 40 36.65 -1.48 49.90
N PHE A 41 37.52 -0.45 49.89
CA PHE A 41 37.71 0.41 48.72
C PHE A 41 38.32 -0.34 47.52
N ARG A 42 39.34 -1.16 47.77
CA ARG A 42 39.99 -1.95 46.71
C ARG A 42 39.00 -2.91 46.05
N SER A 43 38.15 -3.58 46.84
CA SER A 43 37.13 -4.50 46.32
C SER A 43 36.12 -3.78 45.44
N SER A 44 35.73 -2.55 45.78
CA SER A 44 34.76 -1.77 45.00
C SER A 44 35.25 -1.40 43.60
N VAL A 45 36.53 -1.02 43.45
CA VAL A 45 37.09 -0.66 42.14
C VAL A 45 37.21 -1.87 41.22
N GLN A 46 37.52 -3.05 41.79
CA GLN A 46 37.59 -4.28 41.02
C GLN A 46 36.22 -4.70 40.47
N ALA A 47 35.15 -4.53 41.25
CA ALA A 47 33.79 -4.82 40.81
C ALA A 47 33.35 -3.95 39.61
N GLN A 48 33.73 -2.68 39.60
CA GLN A 48 33.40 -1.79 38.47
C GLN A 48 34.07 -2.24 37.16
N MET A 49 35.36 -2.60 37.21
CA MET A 49 36.09 -3.03 36.01
C MET A 49 35.51 -4.34 35.41
N THR A 50 35.00 -5.23 36.26
CA THR A 50 34.27 -6.43 35.83
C THR A 50 33.02 -6.07 35.02
N ALA A 51 32.17 -5.19 35.54
CA ALA A 51 30.92 -4.80 34.88
C ALA A 51 31.16 -4.16 33.49
N GLU A 52 32.20 -3.34 33.37
CA GLU A 52 32.56 -2.67 32.12
C GLU A 52 33.06 -3.64 31.04
N ASN A 53 33.80 -4.70 31.41
CA ASN A 53 34.25 -5.72 30.47
C ASN A 53 33.10 -6.55 29.90
N THR A 54 32.07 -6.89 30.71
CA THR A 54 30.87 -7.60 30.23
C THR A 54 30.13 -6.81 29.15
N LEU A 55 29.99 -5.48 29.35
CA LEU A 55 29.32 -4.62 28.37
C LEU A 55 30.15 -4.49 27.08
N ALA A 56 31.48 -4.43 27.19
CA ALA A 56 32.37 -4.39 26.02
C ALA A 56 32.25 -5.67 25.15
N SER A 57 32.01 -6.84 25.75
CA SER A 57 31.79 -8.09 25.02
C SER A 57 30.47 -8.12 24.23
N LEU A 58 29.40 -7.48 24.74
CA LEU A 58 28.11 -7.34 24.03
C LEU A 58 28.24 -6.51 22.74
N VAL A 59 29.09 -5.48 22.75
CA VAL A 59 29.26 -4.56 21.62
C VAL A 59 30.28 -5.10 20.59
N ASN A 60 30.97 -6.21 20.90
CA ASN A 60 31.95 -6.81 20.00
C ASN A 60 31.30 -7.24 18.67
N PRO A 61 31.88 -6.89 17.49
CA PRO A 61 31.29 -7.15 16.18
C PRO A 61 30.86 -8.60 15.92
N VAL A 62 31.57 -9.56 16.51
CA VAL A 62 31.27 -11.00 16.41
C VAL A 62 29.84 -11.32 16.88
N ASN A 63 29.27 -10.53 17.79
CA ASN A 63 27.94 -10.75 18.38
C ASN A 63 26.82 -9.94 17.69
N THR A 64 27.09 -9.29 16.55
CA THR A 64 26.15 -8.33 15.94
C THR A 64 24.81 -8.91 15.51
N ALA A 65 24.79 -10.11 14.91
CA ALA A 65 23.54 -10.75 14.43
C ALA A 65 22.61 -11.09 15.61
N ASN A 66 23.07 -11.96 16.52
CA ASN A 66 22.31 -12.34 17.72
C ASN A 66 21.90 -11.14 18.58
N ARG A 67 22.78 -10.14 18.74
CA ARG A 67 22.44 -8.90 19.45
C ARG A 67 21.32 -8.15 18.75
N ASN A 68 21.39 -7.98 17.43
CA ASN A 68 20.40 -7.21 16.69
C ASN A 68 19.06 -7.96 16.57
N ASP A 69 19.06 -9.29 16.42
CA ASP A 69 17.86 -10.12 16.44
C ASP A 69 17.15 -9.99 17.80
N PHE A 70 17.91 -10.12 18.89
CA PHE A 70 17.39 -9.93 20.26
C PHE A 70 16.89 -8.50 20.53
N LEU A 71 17.54 -7.48 19.95
CA LEU A 71 17.12 -6.09 20.12
C LEU A 71 15.92 -5.72 19.22
N ALA A 72 15.78 -6.33 18.04
CA ALA A 72 14.58 -6.21 17.21
C ALA A 72 13.39 -6.88 17.89
N GLU A 73 13.62 -8.04 18.51
CA GLU A 73 12.67 -8.75 19.38
C GLU A 73 12.29 -7.91 20.60
N LEU A 74 13.25 -7.32 21.31
CA LEU A 74 12.98 -6.47 22.48
C LEU A 74 12.25 -5.16 22.14
N VAL A 75 12.36 -4.68 20.90
CA VAL A 75 11.62 -3.51 20.40
C VAL A 75 10.20 -3.90 19.97
N ALA A 76 10.06 -5.02 19.26
CA ALA A 76 8.77 -5.57 18.84
C ALA A 76 7.94 -6.05 20.04
N ASP A 77 8.62 -6.52 21.10
CA ASP A 77 8.06 -6.88 22.40
C ASP A 77 8.86 -6.21 23.56
N PRO A 78 8.40 -5.04 24.02
CA PRO A 78 8.97 -4.36 25.18
C PRO A 78 8.86 -5.13 26.52
N GLU A 79 8.09 -6.23 26.59
CA GLU A 79 7.86 -7.03 27.79
C GLU A 79 8.82 -8.24 27.93
N LEU A 80 9.65 -8.52 26.91
CA LEU A 80 10.61 -9.63 26.83
C LEU A 80 11.49 -9.83 28.08
N LEU A 81 11.70 -8.75 28.85
CA LEU A 81 12.52 -8.75 30.06
C LEU A 81 11.76 -8.28 31.32
N LYS A 82 10.43 -8.22 31.33
CA LYS A 82 9.69 -7.60 32.45
C LYS A 82 9.89 -8.30 33.80
N GLU A 83 9.92 -9.63 33.82
CA GLU A 83 10.04 -10.42 35.07
C GLU A 83 11.41 -10.29 35.72
N THR A 84 12.43 -10.07 34.90
CA THR A 84 13.77 -9.73 35.35
C THR A 84 13.96 -8.23 35.53
N GLU A 85 12.89 -7.43 35.39
CA GLU A 85 12.88 -5.97 35.45
C GLU A 85 13.84 -5.32 34.44
N GLY A 86 13.79 -5.79 33.20
CA GLY A 86 14.64 -5.37 32.10
C GLY A 86 16.02 -6.01 32.14
N LYS A 87 16.24 -7.14 32.84
CA LYS A 87 17.62 -7.63 33.11
C LYS A 87 17.90 -9.01 32.52
N LEU A 88 19.11 -9.22 32.03
CA LEU A 88 19.65 -10.54 31.72
C LEU A 88 20.74 -10.89 32.72
N THR A 89 20.82 -12.14 33.15
CA THR A 89 21.82 -12.60 34.14
C THR A 89 22.35 -13.97 33.78
N GLY A 90 23.56 -14.28 34.26
CA GLY A 90 24.12 -15.63 34.18
C GLY A 90 24.18 -16.19 32.76
N ASP A 91 23.69 -17.42 32.60
CA ASP A 91 23.74 -18.17 31.34
C ASP A 91 23.02 -17.49 30.18
N ALA A 92 22.04 -16.62 30.44
CA ALA A 92 21.34 -15.89 29.40
C ALA A 92 22.24 -14.85 28.71
N ILE A 93 23.21 -14.28 29.44
CA ILE A 93 24.24 -13.41 28.86
C ILE A 93 25.19 -14.23 27.98
N ALA A 94 25.50 -15.46 28.41
CA ALA A 94 26.35 -16.36 27.64
C ALA A 94 25.68 -16.90 26.38
N GLN A 95 24.34 -16.92 26.30
CA GLN A 95 23.60 -17.27 25.09
C GLN A 95 23.52 -16.11 24.10
N LEU A 96 23.40 -14.87 24.60
CA LEU A 96 23.39 -13.67 23.78
C LEU A 96 24.75 -13.41 23.10
N LEU A 97 25.84 -13.86 23.73
CA LEU A 97 27.20 -13.74 23.20
C LEU A 97 27.64 -15.07 22.56
N GLN A 98 28.42 -15.04 21.48
CA GLN A 98 28.95 -16.28 20.88
C GLN A 98 29.84 -17.04 21.88
N ALA A 99 29.82 -18.38 21.79
CA ALA A 99 30.65 -19.25 22.63
C ALA A 99 32.15 -18.88 22.53
N GLY A 100 32.83 -18.77 23.67
CA GLY A 100 34.25 -18.39 23.73
C GLY A 100 34.54 -16.92 24.03
N THR A 101 33.52 -16.05 23.99
CA THR A 101 33.70 -14.59 24.13
C THR A 101 34.03 -14.12 25.55
N LEU A 102 33.71 -14.92 26.58
CA LEU A 102 33.99 -14.62 27.99
C LEU A 102 35.07 -15.53 28.62
N ASP A 103 35.60 -16.49 27.87
CA ASP A 103 36.42 -17.58 28.42
C ASP A 103 37.69 -17.08 29.11
N GLN A 104 38.45 -16.18 28.47
CA GLN A 104 39.68 -15.62 29.05
C GLN A 104 39.43 -14.85 30.35
N PHE A 105 38.28 -14.18 30.45
CA PHE A 105 37.88 -13.44 31.64
C PHE A 105 37.52 -14.40 32.78
N ILE A 106 36.80 -15.48 32.48
CA ILE A 106 36.42 -16.51 33.45
C ILE A 106 37.65 -17.30 33.92
N GLU A 107 38.61 -17.59 33.04
CA GLU A 107 39.86 -18.30 33.41
C GLU A 107 40.67 -17.56 34.47
N ASP A 108 40.76 -16.23 34.39
CA ASP A 108 41.48 -15.38 35.35
C ASP A 108 40.84 -15.35 36.77
N LEU A 109 39.68 -16.00 36.93
CA LEU A 109 38.89 -16.04 38.16
C LEU A 109 38.88 -17.40 38.85
N LEU A 110 39.43 -18.44 38.21
CA LEU A 110 39.33 -19.81 38.72
C LEU A 110 40.31 -20.09 39.88
N PRO A 111 39.93 -20.98 40.82
CA PRO A 111 40.83 -21.46 41.87
C PRO A 111 42.05 -22.20 41.31
N ALA A 112 43.17 -22.16 42.03
CA ALA A 112 44.42 -22.74 41.56
C ALA A 112 44.40 -24.28 41.41
N ASP A 113 43.46 -24.96 42.08
CA ASP A 113 43.25 -26.40 42.09
C ASP A 113 42.05 -26.85 41.22
N PHE A 114 41.47 -25.94 40.43
CA PHE A 114 40.25 -26.15 39.65
C PHE A 114 40.29 -27.37 38.73
N ASP A 115 41.40 -27.58 38.01
CA ASP A 115 41.55 -28.67 37.04
C ASP A 115 41.62 -30.07 37.68
N GLU A 116 41.83 -30.14 39.01
CA GLU A 116 41.91 -31.39 39.78
C GLU A 116 40.56 -31.82 40.37
N LEU A 117 39.52 -30.98 40.23
CA LEU A 117 38.16 -31.24 40.71
C LEU A 117 37.36 -32.15 39.76
N GLU A 118 36.33 -32.83 40.29
CA GLU A 118 35.38 -33.56 39.45
C GLU A 118 34.65 -32.61 38.50
N ILE A 119 34.29 -33.11 37.31
CA ILE A 119 33.71 -32.28 36.24
C ILE A 119 32.45 -31.54 36.68
N ASP A 120 31.66 -32.14 37.59
CA ASP A 120 30.46 -31.54 38.14
C ASP A 120 30.77 -30.37 39.07
N GLU A 121 31.89 -30.41 39.80
CA GLU A 121 32.33 -29.30 40.66
C GLU A 121 32.94 -28.16 39.82
N GLN A 122 33.64 -28.50 38.73
CA GLN A 122 34.14 -27.51 37.77
C GLN A 122 33.01 -26.74 37.10
N ASN A 123 31.96 -27.46 36.66
CA ASN A 123 30.79 -26.85 36.06
C ASN A 123 30.07 -25.94 37.07
N ARG A 124 29.92 -26.38 38.32
CA ARG A 124 29.28 -25.57 39.37
C ARG A 124 30.00 -24.24 39.61
N ILE A 125 31.34 -24.25 39.65
CA ILE A 125 32.14 -23.04 39.87
C ILE A 125 32.01 -22.06 38.69
N LYS A 126 31.93 -22.55 37.45
CA LYS A 126 31.75 -21.68 36.27
C LYS A 126 30.36 -21.04 36.25
N GLU A 127 29.31 -21.79 36.56
CA GLU A 127 27.95 -21.28 36.71
C GLU A 127 27.87 -20.23 37.82
N GLU A 128 28.53 -20.46 38.97
CA GLU A 128 28.59 -19.50 40.08
C GLU A 128 29.27 -18.17 39.68
N LEU A 129 30.32 -18.20 38.84
CA LEU A 129 30.99 -16.99 38.36
C LEU A 129 30.11 -16.19 37.39
N LEU A 130 29.42 -16.85 36.45
CA LEU A 130 28.56 -16.21 35.47
C LEU A 130 27.29 -15.62 36.12
N ALA A 131 26.75 -16.27 37.15
CA ALA A 131 25.57 -15.79 37.89
C ALA A 131 25.77 -14.42 38.57
N ASN A 132 27.02 -13.97 38.75
CA ASN A 132 27.33 -12.66 39.32
C ASN A 132 27.33 -11.52 38.28
N LEU A 133 27.11 -11.80 37.00
CA LEU A 133 27.04 -10.81 35.92
C LEU A 133 25.59 -10.51 35.52
N GLN A 134 25.31 -9.24 35.26
CA GLN A 134 23.98 -8.77 34.87
C GLN A 134 24.06 -7.69 33.77
N LEU A 135 23.13 -7.74 32.81
CA LEU A 135 22.83 -6.67 31.85
C LEU A 135 21.43 -6.12 32.13
N GLN A 136 21.19 -4.84 31.87
CA GLN A 136 19.90 -4.17 32.06
C GLN A 136 19.52 -3.36 30.80
N PHE A 137 18.25 -3.40 30.39
CA PHE A 137 17.68 -2.87 29.17
C PHE A 137 16.49 -1.95 29.49
N GLU A 138 16.38 -0.83 28.78
CA GLU A 138 15.34 0.19 28.96
C GLU A 138 14.83 0.69 27.58
N VAL A 139 13.55 0.46 27.27
CA VAL A 139 12.93 0.81 25.98
C VAL A 139 12.22 2.18 26.07
N ASN A 140 12.45 3.07 25.10
CA ASN A 140 11.79 4.36 24.95
C ASN A 140 11.10 4.45 23.59
N THR A 141 9.76 4.43 23.61
CA THR A 141 8.92 4.39 22.42
C THR A 141 8.81 5.71 21.67
N ASP A 142 8.90 6.83 22.37
CA ASP A 142 8.75 8.17 21.79
C ASP A 142 10.02 8.60 21.02
N GLU A 143 11.19 8.23 21.54
CA GLU A 143 12.50 8.47 20.89
C GLU A 143 12.94 7.30 19.99
N GLN A 144 12.13 6.23 19.92
CA GLN A 144 12.37 4.97 19.20
C GLN A 144 13.75 4.36 19.51
N THR A 145 14.08 4.24 20.81
CA THR A 145 15.39 3.74 21.27
C THR A 145 15.29 2.67 22.37
N VAL A 146 16.34 1.84 22.52
CA VAL A 146 16.57 0.92 23.65
C VAL A 146 17.94 1.20 24.25
N THR A 147 18.05 1.37 25.57
CA THR A 147 19.28 1.68 26.32
C THR A 147 19.74 0.49 27.18
N ILE A 148 21.04 0.19 27.23
CA ILE A 148 21.60 -1.01 27.87
C ILE A 148 22.78 -0.68 28.81
N THR A 149 22.81 -1.27 30.02
CA THR A 149 23.87 -1.12 31.05
C THR A 149 24.26 -2.47 31.69
N SER A 150 25.35 -2.53 32.47
CA SER A 150 25.90 -3.78 33.06
C SER A 150 26.21 -3.65 34.56
N ARG A 151 26.16 -4.76 35.32
CA ARG A 151 26.42 -4.80 36.77
C ARG A 151 27.16 -6.07 37.23
N ASP A 152 28.12 -5.92 38.15
CA ASP A 152 28.75 -7.01 38.94
C ASP A 152 28.05 -7.12 40.30
N LEU A 153 27.57 -8.32 40.63
CA LEU A 153 26.81 -8.63 41.85
C LEU A 153 27.68 -9.09 43.04
N GLY A 154 29.01 -9.06 42.94
CA GLY A 154 29.89 -9.34 44.09
C GLY A 154 30.94 -10.41 43.88
N LEU A 155 31.38 -10.61 42.63
CA LEU A 155 32.27 -11.68 42.21
C LEU A 155 33.57 -11.78 43.04
N ARG A 156 34.12 -10.64 43.48
CA ARG A 156 35.36 -10.58 44.28
C ARG A 156 35.10 -9.91 45.61
N ASN A 157 35.17 -10.70 46.69
CA ASN A 157 35.03 -10.23 48.06
C ASN A 157 33.69 -9.51 48.35
N SER A 158 32.62 -9.91 47.64
CA SER A 158 31.23 -9.49 47.88
C SER A 158 30.94 -8.00 47.63
N ALA A 159 31.78 -7.30 46.87
CA ALA A 159 31.54 -5.90 46.49
C ALA A 159 30.79 -5.82 45.15
N ALA A 160 29.61 -5.19 45.12
CA ALA A 160 28.77 -5.04 43.92
C ALA A 160 28.81 -3.61 43.36
N ARG A 161 28.86 -3.44 42.03
CA ARG A 161 28.93 -2.12 41.36
C ARG A 161 28.43 -2.15 39.91
N ASP A 162 27.77 -1.06 39.49
CA ASP A 162 27.28 -0.85 38.11
C ASP A 162 28.40 -0.29 37.20
N SER A 163 28.30 -0.51 35.89
CA SER A 163 29.19 0.07 34.89
C SER A 163 28.98 1.58 34.77
N ALA A 164 30.07 2.33 34.54
CA ALA A 164 29.94 3.73 34.15
C ALA A 164 29.62 3.91 32.64
N LEU A 165 29.72 2.83 31.86
CA LEU A 165 29.46 2.78 30.41
C LEU A 165 27.99 2.40 30.12
N VAL A 166 27.44 2.94 29.02
CA VAL A 166 26.04 2.77 28.56
C VAL A 166 26.01 2.58 27.03
N TYR A 167 25.14 1.69 26.52
CA TYR A 167 24.92 1.43 25.08
C TYR A 167 23.48 1.76 24.66
N SER A 168 23.24 2.19 23.41
CA SER A 168 21.90 2.58 22.91
C SER A 168 21.64 2.07 21.48
N TYR A 169 20.46 1.51 21.22
CA TYR A 169 19.95 0.93 19.96
C TYR A 169 18.72 1.72 19.48
N ARG A 170 18.55 1.94 18.17
CA ARG A 170 17.42 2.69 17.59
C ARG A 170 16.66 1.86 16.57
N TYR A 171 15.34 1.97 16.54
CA TYR A 171 14.45 1.29 15.61
C TYR A 171 13.62 2.30 14.80
N SER A 172 13.12 1.91 13.62
CA SER A 172 12.29 2.77 12.76
C SER A 172 10.82 2.38 12.86
N GLY A 173 9.95 3.34 13.19
CA GLY A 173 8.49 3.17 13.12
C GLY A 173 7.98 2.93 11.70
N ALA A 174 6.89 2.17 11.60
CA ALA A 174 6.05 1.89 10.42
C ALA A 174 6.80 1.76 9.07
N ALA A 175 7.15 0.53 8.70
CA ALA A 175 6.88 0.17 7.31
C ALA A 175 5.35 0.20 7.17
N GLU A 176 4.81 0.97 6.23
CA GLU A 176 3.40 0.84 5.84
C GLU A 176 3.14 -0.65 5.60
N GLN A 177 2.35 -1.29 6.47
CA GLN A 177 2.01 -2.69 6.29
C GLN A 177 1.13 -2.75 5.04
N SER A 178 1.75 -3.09 3.92
CA SER A 178 1.05 -3.14 2.64
C SER A 178 0.06 -4.31 2.66
N SER A 179 -1.12 -4.09 2.10
CA SER A 179 -2.17 -5.11 2.11
C SER A 179 -1.68 -6.38 1.41
N PRO A 180 -1.97 -7.59 1.94
CA PRO A 180 -1.67 -8.82 1.20
C PRO A 180 -2.54 -8.97 -0.06
N PHE A 181 -3.47 -8.03 -0.30
CA PHE A 181 -4.49 -8.01 -1.35
C PHE A 181 -4.36 -6.80 -2.28
N GLU A 182 -3.13 -6.41 -2.65
CA GLU A 182 -2.83 -5.27 -3.53
C GLU A 182 -3.35 -5.38 -4.97
N THR A 183 -3.60 -6.60 -5.46
CA THR A 183 -4.07 -6.83 -6.83
C THR A 183 -5.03 -8.03 -6.89
N ALA A 184 -5.70 -8.23 -8.03
CA ALA A 184 -6.73 -9.26 -8.19
C ALA A 184 -6.17 -10.67 -7.99
N ILE A 185 -5.06 -10.99 -8.67
CA ILE A 185 -4.46 -12.33 -8.64
C ILE A 185 -2.94 -12.22 -8.52
N VAL A 186 -2.40 -12.81 -7.45
CA VAL A 186 -0.98 -13.05 -7.25
C VAL A 186 -0.71 -14.55 -7.16
N GLY A 187 0.08 -15.10 -8.06
CA GLY A 187 0.51 -16.49 -8.05
C GLY A 187 2.02 -16.59 -7.91
N CYS A 188 2.50 -17.08 -6.77
CA CYS A 188 3.93 -17.04 -6.49
C CYS A 188 4.75 -17.88 -7.48
N GLU A 189 4.38 -19.14 -7.66
CA GLU A 189 5.04 -20.10 -8.57
C GLU A 189 4.33 -20.22 -9.94
N GLY A 190 3.22 -19.50 -10.13
CA GLY A 190 2.55 -19.41 -11.42
C GLY A 190 1.03 -19.31 -11.36
N ILE A 191 0.46 -18.93 -12.50
CA ILE A 191 -0.97 -18.66 -12.69
C ILE A 191 -1.46 -19.36 -13.95
N SER A 192 -2.65 -19.95 -13.89
CA SER A 192 -3.35 -20.48 -15.06
C SER A 192 -4.79 -19.96 -15.10
N VAL A 193 -5.18 -19.30 -16.20
CA VAL A 193 -6.55 -18.81 -16.41
C VAL A 193 -7.10 -19.43 -17.68
N ALA A 194 -8.27 -20.07 -17.65
CA ALA A 194 -8.85 -20.72 -18.82
C ALA A 194 -10.39 -20.75 -18.78
N GLY A 195 -11.00 -21.20 -19.87
CA GLY A 195 -12.44 -21.43 -19.95
C GLY A 195 -13.28 -20.18 -20.17
N GLY A 196 -12.69 -19.10 -20.69
CA GLY A 196 -13.40 -17.86 -21.00
C GLY A 196 -13.67 -16.97 -19.77
N SER A 197 -12.81 -17.06 -18.78
CA SER A 197 -12.89 -16.28 -17.54
C SER A 197 -12.67 -14.77 -17.76
N THR A 198 -13.12 -13.97 -16.78
CA THR A 198 -12.92 -12.51 -16.79
C THR A 198 -12.24 -12.07 -15.50
N ILE A 199 -11.12 -11.36 -15.62
CA ILE A 199 -10.43 -10.72 -14.51
C ILE A 199 -10.61 -9.21 -14.66
N SER A 200 -11.15 -8.54 -13.65
CA SER A 200 -11.48 -7.12 -13.72
C SER A 200 -11.30 -6.46 -12.36
N SER A 201 -11.25 -5.14 -12.35
CA SER A 201 -11.39 -4.33 -11.14
C SER A 201 -12.69 -3.53 -11.14
N TYR A 202 -13.03 -2.97 -9.98
CA TYR A 202 -13.98 -1.90 -9.76
C TYR A 202 -13.64 -1.20 -8.44
N ARG A 203 -14.31 -0.09 -8.13
CA ARG A 203 -14.22 0.54 -6.82
C ARG A 203 -15.57 0.45 -6.12
N SER A 204 -15.62 -0.17 -4.95
CA SER A 204 -16.91 -0.39 -4.26
C SER A 204 -17.55 0.88 -3.72
N SER A 205 -16.76 1.95 -3.50
CA SER A 205 -17.27 3.29 -3.18
C SER A 205 -18.12 3.90 -4.31
N ASP A 206 -17.83 3.54 -5.57
CA ASP A 206 -18.47 4.13 -6.74
C ASP A 206 -19.78 3.42 -7.12
N GLY A 207 -20.08 2.33 -6.40
CA GLY A 207 -21.28 1.52 -6.57
C GLY A 207 -20.99 0.05 -6.90
N PRO A 208 -22.04 -0.74 -7.20
CA PRO A 208 -21.87 -2.14 -7.56
C PRO A 208 -21.19 -2.27 -8.92
N TRP A 209 -20.40 -3.33 -9.09
CA TRP A 209 -19.74 -3.61 -10.37
C TRP A 209 -20.78 -3.73 -11.51
N SER A 210 -20.62 -2.87 -12.52
CA SER A 210 -21.52 -2.75 -13.67
C SER A 210 -21.26 -3.78 -14.78
N GLY A 211 -20.26 -4.65 -14.60
CA GLY A 211 -19.74 -5.53 -15.65
C GLY A 211 -18.73 -4.84 -16.58
N GLN A 212 -18.48 -3.55 -16.38
CA GLN A 212 -17.45 -2.78 -17.07
C GLN A 212 -16.12 -2.84 -16.31
N PRO A 213 -14.98 -2.70 -17.01
CA PRO A 213 -13.68 -2.51 -16.37
C PRO A 213 -13.66 -1.35 -15.37
N GLY A 214 -12.87 -1.47 -14.31
CA GLY A 214 -12.56 -0.39 -13.37
C GLY A 214 -11.41 0.50 -13.88
N SER A 215 -10.91 1.39 -13.01
CA SER A 215 -9.88 2.38 -13.38
C SER A 215 -8.52 1.75 -13.71
N PHE A 216 -8.25 0.56 -13.18
CA PHE A 216 -7.00 -0.17 -13.43
C PHE A 216 -6.90 -0.64 -14.89
N ALA A 217 -8.02 -0.79 -15.60
CA ALA A 217 -8.03 -1.14 -17.02
C ALA A 217 -7.53 -0.01 -17.92
N THR A 218 -7.55 1.23 -17.44
CA THR A 218 -7.10 2.42 -18.18
C THR A 218 -5.80 3.00 -17.64
N SER A 219 -5.28 2.46 -16.53
CA SER A 219 -4.08 2.95 -15.83
C SER A 219 -2.90 1.97 -15.95
N ASP A 220 -3.00 0.96 -16.81
CA ASP A 220 -1.99 -0.07 -17.07
C ASP A 220 -1.48 -0.83 -15.83
N VAL A 221 -2.31 -0.90 -14.77
CA VAL A 221 -1.95 -1.60 -13.53
C VAL A 221 -2.14 -3.11 -13.72
N PRO A 222 -1.15 -3.95 -13.33
CA PRO A 222 -1.28 -5.39 -13.47
C PRO A 222 -2.31 -5.97 -12.49
N LEU A 223 -3.33 -6.64 -13.04
CA LEU A 223 -4.30 -7.42 -12.25
C LEU A 223 -3.85 -8.87 -12.03
N ILE A 224 -2.84 -9.32 -12.78
CA ILE A 224 -2.26 -10.65 -12.71
C ILE A 224 -0.76 -10.47 -12.50
N SER A 225 -0.26 -10.98 -11.38
CA SER A 225 1.17 -10.85 -11.02
C SER A 225 1.77 -12.15 -10.49
N THR A 226 3.02 -12.45 -10.84
CA THR A 226 3.80 -13.51 -10.16
C THR A 226 4.89 -12.91 -9.28
N THR A 227 5.43 -13.69 -8.32
CA THR A 227 6.43 -13.18 -7.38
C THR A 227 7.70 -14.01 -7.31
N SER A 228 7.67 -15.30 -7.67
CA SER A 228 8.88 -16.15 -7.68
C SER A 228 9.57 -16.13 -9.03
N GLU A 229 10.89 -16.33 -9.02
CA GLU A 229 11.68 -16.41 -10.24
C GLU A 229 11.14 -17.48 -11.20
N ASN A 230 11.08 -17.19 -12.50
CA ASN A 230 10.59 -18.08 -13.54
C ASN A 230 9.11 -18.51 -13.38
N ALA A 231 8.33 -17.84 -12.55
CA ALA A 231 6.91 -18.15 -12.36
C ALA A 231 6.06 -17.68 -13.55
N ASN A 232 5.52 -18.64 -14.29
CA ASN A 232 4.82 -18.42 -15.54
C ASN A 232 3.35 -17.99 -15.35
N VAL A 233 2.84 -17.26 -16.33
CA VAL A 233 1.40 -16.98 -16.49
C VAL A 233 0.91 -17.63 -17.77
N GLU A 234 -0.04 -18.55 -17.65
CA GLU A 234 -0.67 -19.24 -18.77
C GLU A 234 -2.14 -18.83 -18.90
N ILE A 235 -2.50 -18.21 -20.01
CA ILE A 235 -3.88 -17.84 -20.34
C ILE A 235 -4.35 -18.73 -21.50
N GLY A 236 -5.35 -19.57 -21.24
CA GLY A 236 -5.97 -20.50 -22.19
C GLY A 236 -6.99 -19.82 -23.11
N GLY A 237 -7.95 -20.55 -23.67
CA GLY A 237 -9.30 -20.08 -24.03
C GLY A 237 -9.53 -18.75 -24.79
N GLY A 238 -10.32 -17.87 -24.18
CA GLY A 238 -10.93 -16.65 -24.76
C GLY A 238 -11.29 -15.66 -23.66
N GLU A 239 -10.35 -15.44 -22.75
CA GLU A 239 -10.45 -14.73 -21.49
C GLU A 239 -10.41 -13.21 -21.73
N LYS A 240 -10.90 -12.47 -20.74
CA LYS A 240 -10.84 -11.00 -20.72
C LYS A 240 -10.12 -10.53 -19.47
N ILE A 241 -8.99 -9.87 -19.64
CA ILE A 241 -8.18 -9.30 -18.57
C ILE A 241 -8.27 -7.78 -18.66
N HIS A 242 -9.03 -7.17 -17.76
CA HIS A 242 -9.24 -5.71 -17.72
C HIS A 242 -8.16 -4.99 -16.91
N GLY A 243 -6.91 -5.17 -17.32
CA GLY A 243 -5.70 -4.64 -16.69
C GLY A 243 -4.47 -5.32 -17.28
N GLY A 244 -3.31 -5.06 -16.70
CA GLY A 244 -2.04 -5.62 -17.15
C GLY A 244 -1.74 -7.02 -16.61
N ILE A 245 -0.65 -7.60 -17.11
CA ILE A 245 -0.04 -8.86 -16.64
C ILE A 245 1.43 -8.60 -16.34
N ALA A 246 1.90 -8.95 -15.14
CA ALA A 246 3.31 -8.88 -14.75
C ALA A 246 3.82 -10.26 -14.33
N ALA A 247 4.83 -10.80 -15.02
CA ALA A 247 5.34 -12.13 -14.73
C ALA A 247 6.87 -12.18 -14.65
N LEU A 248 7.39 -12.80 -13.60
CA LEU A 248 8.82 -13.11 -13.49
C LEU A 248 9.25 -14.31 -14.35
N GLY A 249 8.29 -15.08 -14.85
CA GLY A 249 8.49 -16.11 -15.86
C GLY A 249 7.84 -15.75 -17.20
N THR A 250 7.67 -16.75 -18.05
CA THR A 250 7.05 -16.61 -19.36
C THR A 250 5.56 -16.27 -19.25
N VAL A 251 5.09 -15.36 -20.09
CA VAL A 251 3.65 -15.12 -20.31
C VAL A 251 3.22 -15.82 -21.59
N ALA A 252 2.30 -16.78 -21.50
CA ALA A 252 1.79 -17.53 -22.64
C ALA A 252 0.27 -17.39 -22.79
N LEU A 253 -0.16 -16.74 -23.86
CA LEU A 253 -1.56 -16.64 -24.27
C LEU A 253 -1.83 -17.66 -25.38
N ASN A 254 -2.35 -18.82 -24.97
CA ASN A 254 -2.60 -19.99 -25.81
C ASN A 254 -4.00 -20.02 -26.44
N GLY A 255 -4.84 -19.01 -26.14
CA GLY A 255 -6.19 -18.85 -26.66
C GLY A 255 -6.39 -17.55 -27.44
N SER A 256 -7.63 -17.20 -27.75
CA SER A 256 -8.01 -15.93 -28.38
C SER A 256 -8.48 -14.91 -27.33
N SER A 257 -7.56 -14.53 -26.44
CA SER A 257 -7.87 -13.76 -25.22
C SER A 257 -7.58 -12.27 -25.41
N GLN A 258 -8.17 -11.44 -24.55
CA GLN A 258 -8.05 -9.98 -24.59
C GLN A 258 -7.41 -9.46 -23.32
N VAL A 259 -6.37 -8.63 -23.47
CA VAL A 259 -5.67 -7.94 -22.37
C VAL A 259 -5.80 -6.44 -22.59
N TYR A 260 -6.37 -5.73 -21.61
CA TYR A 260 -6.69 -4.31 -21.73
C TYR A 260 -5.61 -3.37 -21.19
N GLY A 261 -4.53 -3.90 -20.63
CA GLY A 261 -3.33 -3.13 -20.27
C GLY A 261 -2.06 -3.77 -20.83
N ASP A 262 -0.94 -3.46 -20.19
CA ASP A 262 0.38 -3.91 -20.61
C ASP A 262 0.69 -5.35 -20.20
N ILE A 263 1.58 -6.00 -20.94
CA ILE A 263 2.16 -7.30 -20.58
C ILE A 263 3.63 -7.08 -20.29
N HIS A 264 4.08 -7.46 -19.10
CA HIS A 264 5.48 -7.43 -18.68
C HIS A 264 5.97 -8.83 -18.32
N SER A 265 7.08 -9.27 -18.91
CA SER A 265 7.72 -10.55 -18.61
C SER A 265 9.24 -10.43 -18.46
N ASN A 266 9.79 -11.04 -17.40
CA ASN A 266 11.24 -11.24 -17.28
C ASN A 266 11.79 -12.35 -18.18
N MET A 267 10.93 -13.11 -18.86
CA MET A 267 11.30 -14.14 -19.82
C MET A 267 10.52 -13.89 -21.12
N ASP A 268 10.14 -14.94 -21.85
CA ASP A 268 9.46 -14.81 -23.13
C ASP A 268 7.98 -14.42 -22.99
N VAL A 269 7.45 -13.76 -24.03
CA VAL A 269 6.00 -13.55 -24.22
C VAL A 269 5.54 -14.29 -25.47
N ASN A 270 4.61 -15.23 -25.31
CA ASN A 270 4.05 -16.07 -26.37
C ASN A 270 2.58 -15.72 -26.63
N LEU A 271 2.30 -15.06 -27.76
CA LEU A 271 0.95 -14.72 -28.22
C LEU A 271 0.52 -15.68 -29.34
N ASN A 272 0.27 -16.94 -28.99
CA ASN A 272 0.22 -18.07 -29.93
C ASN A 272 -0.97 -18.05 -30.92
N GLU A 273 -2.09 -17.45 -30.54
CA GLU A 273 -3.34 -17.46 -31.33
C GLU A 273 -3.82 -16.02 -31.63
N ASN A 274 -5.12 -15.81 -31.86
CA ASN A 274 -5.72 -14.50 -32.19
C ASN A 274 -5.92 -13.62 -30.94
N ASN A 275 -4.86 -13.42 -30.16
CA ASN A 275 -4.90 -12.56 -28.97
C ASN A 275 -5.02 -11.08 -29.34
N LEU A 276 -5.66 -10.30 -28.47
CA LEU A 276 -5.74 -8.84 -28.59
C LEU A 276 -5.17 -8.20 -27.33
N VAL A 277 -4.06 -7.48 -27.47
CA VAL A 277 -3.44 -6.70 -26.38
C VAL A 277 -3.68 -5.23 -26.67
N HIS A 278 -4.32 -4.51 -25.76
CA HIS A 278 -4.62 -3.09 -25.91
C HIS A 278 -3.46 -2.18 -25.47
N GLY A 279 -2.60 -2.65 -24.58
CA GLY A 279 -1.39 -1.95 -24.15
C GLY A 279 -0.13 -2.36 -24.94
N ASP A 280 1.00 -2.08 -24.31
CA ASP A 280 2.35 -2.43 -24.75
C ASP A 280 2.76 -3.82 -24.25
N VAL A 281 3.75 -4.43 -24.92
CA VAL A 281 4.32 -5.72 -24.55
C VAL A 281 5.81 -5.54 -24.26
N TYR A 282 6.22 -5.84 -23.03
CA TYR A 282 7.58 -5.80 -22.53
C TYR A 282 8.07 -7.21 -22.22
N SER A 283 9.18 -7.61 -22.83
CA SER A 283 9.79 -8.92 -22.66
C SER A 283 11.29 -8.79 -22.50
N LYS A 284 11.83 -9.28 -21.38
CA LYS A 284 13.29 -9.47 -21.25
C LYS A 284 13.78 -10.74 -21.96
N GLY A 285 12.87 -11.62 -22.37
CA GLY A 285 13.14 -12.71 -23.29
C GLY A 285 12.78 -12.32 -24.72
N ALA A 286 12.36 -13.31 -25.50
CA ALA A 286 11.82 -13.13 -26.83
C ALA A 286 10.31 -12.82 -26.81
N VAL A 287 9.79 -12.31 -27.92
CA VAL A 287 8.35 -12.17 -28.16
C VAL A 287 7.98 -12.97 -29.39
N TYR A 288 7.01 -13.88 -29.26
CA TYR A 288 6.48 -14.68 -30.36
C TYR A 288 5.03 -14.33 -30.60
N MET A 289 4.72 -13.81 -31.79
CA MET A 289 3.37 -13.51 -32.22
C MET A 289 2.90 -14.49 -33.27
N GLY A 290 1.89 -15.31 -32.94
CA GLY A 290 1.12 -16.07 -33.90
C GLY A 290 0.26 -15.14 -34.76
N SER A 291 -1.06 -15.16 -34.55
CA SER A 291 -2.03 -14.29 -35.26
C SER A 291 -2.53 -13.12 -34.41
N ALA A 292 -1.76 -12.73 -33.39
CA ALA A 292 -2.17 -11.74 -32.40
C ALA A 292 -2.14 -10.30 -32.94
N THR A 293 -2.97 -9.44 -32.34
CA THR A 293 -2.94 -7.98 -32.53
C THR A 293 -2.48 -7.30 -31.25
N VAL A 294 -1.42 -6.50 -31.32
CA VAL A 294 -0.98 -5.59 -30.26
C VAL A 294 -1.32 -4.16 -30.69
N LYS A 295 -2.11 -3.45 -29.88
CA LYS A 295 -2.51 -2.06 -30.12
C LYS A 295 -1.41 -1.07 -29.73
N GLY A 296 -0.64 -1.41 -28.71
CA GLY A 296 0.58 -0.69 -28.36
C GLY A 296 1.79 -1.10 -29.19
N SER A 297 2.95 -0.97 -28.56
CA SER A 297 4.27 -1.32 -29.06
C SER A 297 4.79 -2.62 -28.42
N ILE A 298 5.82 -3.19 -29.02
CA ILE A 298 6.53 -4.36 -28.51
C ILE A 298 7.97 -3.98 -28.22
N PHE A 299 8.43 -4.31 -27.02
CA PHE A 299 9.79 -4.15 -26.55
C PHE A 299 10.34 -5.51 -26.11
N SER A 300 11.46 -5.92 -26.67
CA SER A 300 12.04 -7.25 -26.45
C SER A 300 13.56 -7.17 -26.28
N GLU A 301 14.14 -7.79 -25.25
CA GLU A 301 15.61 -7.97 -25.19
C GLU A 301 16.07 -9.16 -26.07
N GLY A 302 15.22 -10.16 -26.23
CA GLY A 302 15.38 -11.26 -27.19
C GLY A 302 14.74 -10.95 -28.55
N ASP A 303 14.61 -11.98 -29.39
CA ASP A 303 14.03 -11.84 -30.74
C ASP A 303 12.54 -11.47 -30.67
N ALA A 304 12.10 -10.54 -31.52
CA ALA A 304 10.68 -10.26 -31.75
C ALA A 304 10.23 -10.91 -33.06
N THR A 305 9.41 -11.95 -32.97
CA THR A 305 9.01 -12.78 -34.11
C THR A 305 7.51 -12.64 -34.41
N LEU A 306 7.19 -12.23 -35.64
CA LEU A 306 5.84 -12.16 -36.19
C LEU A 306 5.63 -13.37 -37.13
N ASP A 307 5.06 -14.44 -36.59
CA ASP A 307 5.05 -15.77 -37.18
C ASP A 307 3.89 -16.07 -38.12
N ASN A 308 2.73 -15.42 -37.95
CA ASN A 308 1.56 -15.68 -38.79
C ASN A 308 1.07 -14.44 -39.54
N GLY A 309 0.32 -14.66 -40.63
CA GLY A 309 -0.16 -13.59 -41.50
C GLY A 309 -1.22 -12.68 -40.89
N GLY A 310 -1.81 -13.08 -39.75
CA GLY A 310 -2.71 -12.26 -38.96
C GLY A 310 -2.01 -11.37 -37.92
N SER A 311 -0.69 -11.52 -37.73
CA SER A 311 0.05 -10.72 -36.74
C SER A 311 0.03 -9.23 -37.09
N LYS A 312 -0.38 -8.40 -36.13
CA LYS A 312 -0.47 -6.95 -36.30
C LYS A 312 0.02 -6.21 -35.06
N VAL A 313 0.84 -5.19 -35.25
CA VAL A 313 1.26 -4.24 -34.21
C VAL A 313 0.87 -2.85 -34.69
N GLU A 314 0.08 -2.11 -33.89
CA GLU A 314 -0.33 -0.75 -34.23
C GLU A 314 0.71 0.30 -33.82
N GLY A 315 1.52 0.03 -32.80
CA GLY A 315 2.69 0.82 -32.42
C GLY A 315 4.00 0.35 -33.08
N ASN A 316 5.08 0.46 -32.32
CA ASN A 316 6.45 0.12 -32.75
C ASN A 316 6.81 -1.33 -32.39
N VAL A 317 7.85 -1.86 -33.03
CA VAL A 317 8.50 -3.10 -32.60
C VAL A 317 9.98 -2.82 -32.39
N GLU A 318 10.46 -2.96 -31.16
CA GLU A 318 11.84 -2.72 -30.75
C GLU A 318 12.45 -3.99 -30.15
N SER A 319 13.60 -4.42 -30.66
CA SER A 319 14.31 -5.59 -30.15
C SER A 319 15.80 -5.31 -29.94
N ALA A 320 16.35 -5.80 -28.81
CA ALA A 320 17.78 -5.85 -28.56
C ALA A 320 18.49 -7.01 -29.29
N ALA A 321 17.72 -7.93 -29.87
CA ALA A 321 18.17 -8.99 -30.77
C ALA A 321 17.56 -8.75 -32.16
N ASN A 322 17.00 -9.78 -32.81
CA ASN A 322 16.47 -9.66 -34.17
C ASN A 322 14.97 -9.36 -34.19
N VAL A 323 14.50 -8.69 -35.25
CA VAL A 323 13.07 -8.64 -35.58
C VAL A 323 12.81 -9.52 -36.80
N ILE A 324 11.92 -10.49 -36.67
CA ILE A 324 11.70 -11.54 -37.65
C ILE A 324 10.24 -11.53 -38.09
N PHE A 325 9.99 -11.22 -39.36
CA PHE A 325 8.70 -11.41 -40.01
C PHE A 325 8.74 -12.76 -40.75
N SER A 326 8.31 -13.83 -40.09
CA SER A 326 8.28 -15.17 -40.72
C SER A 326 7.15 -15.29 -41.76
N SER A 327 6.10 -14.49 -41.63
CA SER A 327 4.92 -14.46 -42.52
C SER A 327 4.51 -13.02 -42.87
N SER A 328 3.25 -12.79 -43.27
CA SER A 328 2.74 -11.48 -43.70
C SER A 328 2.37 -10.52 -42.56
N GLY A 329 3.15 -10.51 -41.47
CA GLY A 329 2.90 -9.64 -40.32
C GLY A 329 2.96 -8.15 -40.67
N ARG A 330 2.22 -7.34 -39.92
CA ARG A 330 2.13 -5.89 -40.15
C ARG A 330 2.50 -5.10 -38.90
N VAL A 331 3.39 -4.14 -39.06
CA VAL A 331 3.72 -3.14 -38.03
C VAL A 331 3.33 -1.76 -38.58
N ASN A 332 2.47 -1.02 -37.91
CA ASN A 332 2.09 0.33 -38.38
C ASN A 332 3.13 1.40 -38.02
N GLY A 333 3.86 1.22 -36.91
CA GLY A 333 4.92 2.13 -36.49
C GLY A 333 6.27 1.82 -37.11
N VAL A 334 7.31 2.05 -36.31
CA VAL A 334 8.72 1.83 -36.65
C VAL A 334 9.17 0.46 -36.16
N VAL A 335 10.03 -0.20 -36.93
CA VAL A 335 10.79 -1.38 -36.50
C VAL A 335 12.22 -0.97 -36.16
N ARG A 336 12.66 -1.25 -34.93
CA ARG A 336 14.02 -1.02 -34.43
C ARG A 336 14.64 -2.33 -33.97
N SER A 337 15.85 -2.63 -34.46
CA SER A 337 16.57 -3.86 -34.13
C SER A 337 18.04 -3.54 -33.82
N LYS A 338 18.55 -4.03 -32.68
CA LYS A 338 20.01 -4.06 -32.44
C LYS A 338 20.69 -5.27 -33.13
N GLY A 339 19.92 -6.23 -33.61
CA GLY A 339 20.37 -7.29 -34.50
C GLY A 339 19.92 -7.06 -35.94
N ASP A 340 19.59 -8.16 -36.62
CA ASP A 340 19.08 -8.13 -37.99
C ASP A 340 17.56 -7.87 -38.02
N VAL A 341 17.05 -7.48 -39.20
CA VAL A 341 15.61 -7.51 -39.51
C VAL A 341 15.37 -8.47 -40.67
N ASN A 342 14.60 -9.54 -40.43
CA ASN A 342 14.37 -10.62 -41.37
C ASN A 342 12.94 -10.61 -41.92
N LEU A 343 12.75 -10.06 -43.12
CA LEU A 343 11.48 -9.99 -43.84
C LEU A 343 11.30 -11.23 -44.73
N LYS A 344 10.97 -12.39 -44.15
CA LYS A 344 10.98 -13.68 -44.88
C LYS A 344 9.81 -13.86 -45.86
N ASN A 345 8.79 -13.00 -45.80
CA ASN A 345 7.61 -13.06 -46.65
C ASN A 345 7.37 -11.72 -47.35
N TRP A 346 7.05 -11.75 -48.65
CA TRP A 346 6.84 -10.56 -49.48
C TRP A 346 5.70 -9.66 -48.99
N SER A 347 4.69 -10.22 -48.30
CA SER A 347 3.53 -9.48 -47.80
C SER A 347 3.74 -8.84 -46.42
N ALA A 348 4.92 -9.00 -45.79
CA ALA A 348 5.24 -8.29 -44.56
C ALA A 348 5.25 -6.78 -44.81
N SER A 349 4.74 -5.98 -43.88
CA SER A 349 4.63 -4.52 -44.05
C SER A 349 4.97 -3.75 -42.79
N VAL A 350 5.65 -2.62 -42.97
CA VAL A 350 6.06 -1.67 -41.93
C VAL A 350 5.60 -0.26 -42.31
N GLY A 351 4.91 0.43 -41.42
CA GLY A 351 4.26 1.69 -41.76
C GLY A 351 5.20 2.90 -41.80
N GLN A 352 6.14 3.02 -40.86
CA GLN A 352 6.92 4.26 -40.71
C GLN A 352 8.43 4.14 -41.01
N GLY A 353 9.04 2.97 -40.83
CA GLY A 353 10.45 2.77 -41.13
C GLY A 353 11.08 1.56 -40.45
N ILE A 354 12.25 1.18 -40.94
CA ILE A 354 13.04 0.04 -40.42
C ILE A 354 14.46 0.53 -40.15
N TYR A 355 14.92 0.33 -38.91
CA TYR A 355 16.26 0.69 -38.45
C TYR A 355 16.90 -0.55 -37.81
N ALA A 356 18.03 -0.99 -38.35
CA ALA A 356 18.76 -2.15 -37.86
C ALA A 356 20.25 -1.81 -37.65
N GLN A 357 20.80 -2.23 -36.51
CA GLN A 357 22.27 -2.26 -36.34
C GLN A 357 22.90 -3.38 -37.18
N GLY A 358 22.17 -4.47 -37.41
CA GLY A 358 22.55 -5.53 -38.33
C GLY A 358 22.07 -5.30 -39.76
N GLU A 359 22.01 -6.39 -40.51
CA GLU A 359 21.51 -6.40 -41.88
C GLU A 359 19.98 -6.46 -41.91
N ILE A 360 19.40 -5.90 -42.98
CA ILE A 360 17.97 -6.04 -43.25
C ILE A 360 17.81 -6.96 -44.46
N TYR A 361 17.31 -8.17 -44.19
CA TYR A 361 17.15 -9.22 -45.19
C TYR A 361 15.71 -9.27 -45.70
N SER A 362 15.56 -9.29 -47.03
CA SER A 362 14.34 -9.72 -47.72
C SER A 362 14.74 -10.72 -48.82
N PRO A 363 14.07 -11.88 -48.96
CA PRO A 363 14.44 -12.89 -49.93
C PRO A 363 14.30 -12.36 -51.36
N ARG A 364 15.38 -12.45 -52.14
CA ARG A 364 15.38 -12.13 -53.58
C ARG A 364 14.63 -13.18 -54.39
N ASN A 365 13.33 -13.00 -54.63
CA ASN A 365 12.70 -13.06 -55.97
C ASN A 365 11.16 -12.97 -55.94
N PRO A 366 10.52 -12.26 -56.89
CA PRO A 366 11.15 -11.54 -58.00
C PRO A 366 11.81 -10.21 -57.55
N PRO A 367 12.66 -9.59 -58.38
CA PRO A 367 13.50 -8.42 -58.06
C PRO A 367 12.73 -7.11 -57.73
N ASP A 368 11.42 -7.19 -57.52
CA ASP A 368 10.49 -6.06 -57.42
C ASP A 368 10.12 -5.69 -55.96
N ASN A 369 10.55 -6.49 -54.97
CA ASN A 369 10.25 -6.23 -53.56
C ASN A 369 11.54 -6.13 -52.74
N PRO A 370 12.33 -5.08 -52.94
CA PRO A 370 13.51 -4.85 -52.12
C PRO A 370 13.08 -4.58 -50.66
N PRO A 371 13.98 -4.68 -49.68
CA PRO A 371 13.65 -4.43 -48.28
C PRO A 371 12.88 -3.13 -48.01
N GLU A 372 13.22 -2.03 -48.69
CA GLU A 372 12.50 -0.75 -48.62
C GLU A 372 11.07 -0.82 -49.19
N GLY A 373 10.78 -1.83 -50.03
CA GLY A 373 9.45 -2.12 -50.56
C GLY A 373 8.44 -2.58 -49.51
N HIS A 374 8.93 -3.09 -48.36
CA HIS A 374 8.10 -3.45 -47.21
C HIS A 374 7.71 -2.24 -46.35
N VAL A 375 8.34 -1.08 -46.57
CA VAL A 375 7.98 0.17 -45.90
C VAL A 375 6.91 0.90 -46.73
N ASP A 376 5.93 1.49 -46.05
CA ASP A 376 4.89 2.28 -46.71
C ASP A 376 5.51 3.35 -47.62
N GLN A 377 4.86 3.61 -48.77
CA GLN A 377 5.41 4.38 -49.87
C GLN A 377 5.85 5.79 -49.45
N ALA A 378 5.14 6.41 -48.50
CA ALA A 378 5.45 7.73 -47.97
C ALA A 378 6.75 7.78 -47.13
N TYR A 379 7.23 6.63 -46.65
CA TYR A 379 8.34 6.52 -45.69
C TYR A 379 9.47 5.60 -46.15
N ARG A 380 9.55 5.26 -47.44
CA ARG A 380 10.58 4.34 -47.96
C ARG A 380 12.02 4.82 -47.75
N ASP A 381 12.21 6.12 -47.57
CA ASP A 381 13.50 6.71 -47.23
C ASP A 381 13.94 6.37 -45.78
N ASN A 382 13.01 5.94 -44.91
CA ASN A 382 13.26 5.56 -43.52
C ASN A 382 13.68 4.08 -43.41
N PHE A 383 14.68 3.71 -44.20
CA PHE A 383 15.20 2.35 -44.25
C PHE A 383 16.73 2.39 -44.06
N PHE A 384 17.19 1.91 -42.90
CA PHE A 384 18.60 2.01 -42.51
C PHE A 384 19.11 0.69 -41.93
N SER A 385 19.96 -0.02 -42.68
CA SER A 385 20.77 -1.12 -42.17
C SER A 385 22.13 -0.63 -41.67
N ASN A 386 22.78 -1.42 -40.81
CA ASN A 386 24.08 -1.08 -40.23
C ASN A 386 24.14 0.32 -39.58
N THR A 387 23.04 0.77 -38.97
CA THR A 387 22.93 2.08 -38.32
C THR A 387 22.87 1.93 -36.80
N SER A 388 23.32 2.94 -36.05
CA SER A 388 23.13 2.95 -34.60
C SER A 388 21.64 3.10 -34.26
N VAL A 389 21.14 2.20 -33.43
CA VAL A 389 19.75 2.17 -32.97
C VAL A 389 19.73 2.26 -31.45
N ALA A 390 18.93 3.19 -30.92
CA ALA A 390 18.54 3.23 -29.51
C ALA A 390 17.20 2.52 -29.35
N ILE A 391 17.09 1.71 -28.31
CA ILE A 391 15.86 1.02 -27.88
C ILE A 391 15.66 1.30 -26.40
N ALA A 392 14.41 1.26 -25.92
CA ALA A 392 14.10 1.37 -24.51
C ALA A 392 14.74 0.23 -23.69
N GLU A 393 15.20 0.54 -22.49
CA GLU A 393 15.60 -0.46 -21.49
C GLU A 393 14.35 -1.00 -20.81
N ILE A 394 14.29 -2.33 -20.61
CA ILE A 394 13.16 -2.99 -19.97
C ILE A 394 13.54 -3.25 -18.52
N GLU A 395 12.83 -2.61 -17.60
CA GLU A 395 13.01 -2.83 -16.16
C GLU A 395 12.70 -4.29 -15.81
N SER A 396 13.41 -4.87 -14.83
CA SER A 396 13.18 -6.25 -14.42
C SER A 396 12.29 -6.28 -13.19
N LEU A 397 11.32 -7.19 -13.18
CA LEU A 397 10.55 -7.46 -11.97
C LEU A 397 11.43 -8.19 -10.95
N GLU A 398 11.40 -7.74 -9.69
CA GLU A 398 12.20 -8.35 -8.62
C GLU A 398 11.47 -9.52 -7.93
N PRO A 399 12.14 -10.66 -7.71
CA PRO A 399 11.54 -11.78 -7.01
C PRO A 399 11.31 -11.47 -5.54
N GLN A 400 10.15 -11.88 -5.05
CA GLN A 400 9.74 -11.74 -3.65
C GLN A 400 9.32 -13.09 -3.09
N PRO A 401 9.54 -13.37 -1.80
CA PRO A 401 9.01 -14.58 -1.17
C PRO A 401 7.48 -14.63 -1.33
N CYS A 402 6.88 -15.81 -1.20
CA CYS A 402 5.43 -15.92 -1.33
C CYS A 402 4.71 -15.43 -0.07
N ASP A 403 5.25 -15.81 1.09
CA ASP A 403 4.83 -15.35 2.41
C ASP A 403 5.61 -14.07 2.75
N THR A 404 5.06 -12.93 2.34
CA THR A 404 5.66 -11.59 2.55
C THR A 404 4.95 -10.76 3.61
N PHE A 405 3.78 -11.21 4.03
CA PHE A 405 2.93 -10.40 4.90
C PHE A 405 3.35 -10.67 6.34
N ASP A 406 3.77 -9.61 7.01
CA ASP A 406 4.25 -9.70 8.39
C ASP A 406 3.07 -9.76 9.35
N PHE A 407 2.95 -10.83 10.13
CA PHE A 407 1.94 -10.97 11.19
C PHE A 407 2.54 -10.52 12.54
N PHE A 408 3.10 -9.30 12.58
CA PHE A 408 3.71 -8.68 13.76
C PHE A 408 4.92 -9.47 14.28
N GLY A 409 5.89 -9.70 13.40
CA GLY A 409 7.10 -10.47 13.65
C GLY A 409 6.97 -11.96 13.32
N ASN A 410 5.78 -12.44 12.95
CA ASN A 410 5.53 -13.84 12.62
C ASN A 410 5.23 -14.03 11.12
N SER A 411 5.69 -15.16 10.57
CA SER A 411 5.15 -15.70 9.32
C SER A 411 3.72 -16.21 9.51
N LEU A 412 2.99 -16.45 8.41
CA LEU A 412 1.64 -17.00 8.50
C LEU A 412 1.58 -18.33 9.27
N LYS A 413 2.59 -19.19 9.09
CA LYS A 413 2.64 -20.49 9.79
C LYS A 413 2.86 -20.34 11.28
N GLU A 414 3.78 -19.46 11.68
CA GLU A 414 4.04 -19.17 13.09
C GLU A 414 2.81 -18.56 13.75
N GLU A 415 2.13 -17.64 13.06
CA GLU A 415 0.92 -16.99 13.55
C GLU A 415 -0.24 -17.98 13.75
N VAL A 416 -0.50 -18.83 12.76
CA VAL A 416 -1.55 -19.87 12.90
C VAL A 416 -1.21 -20.85 14.02
N ALA A 417 0.05 -21.26 14.13
CA ALA A 417 0.49 -22.16 15.21
C ALA A 417 0.35 -21.51 16.59
N ARG A 418 0.65 -20.21 16.72
CA ARG A 418 0.46 -19.43 17.95
C ARG A 418 -1.00 -19.49 18.40
N TYR A 419 -1.94 -19.18 17.49
CA TYR A 419 -3.36 -19.22 17.85
C TYR A 419 -3.82 -20.59 18.32
N GLN A 420 -3.34 -21.67 17.70
CA GLN A 420 -3.71 -23.04 18.10
C GLN A 420 -3.15 -23.45 19.47
N ASN A 421 -1.93 -23.01 19.79
CA ASN A 421 -1.28 -23.34 21.06
C ASN A 421 -1.86 -22.55 22.23
N ASP A 422 -2.26 -21.30 21.97
CA ASP A 422 -2.64 -20.35 23.01
C ASP A 422 -4.15 -20.36 23.30
N HIS A 423 -4.98 -20.77 22.34
CA HIS A 423 -6.44 -20.67 22.44
C HIS A 423 -7.12 -22.03 22.52
N ARG A 424 -8.25 -22.10 23.23
CA ARG A 424 -9.00 -23.35 23.39
C ARG A 424 -10.05 -23.53 22.31
N SER A 425 -10.02 -24.68 21.65
CA SER A 425 -11.05 -25.05 20.69
C SER A 425 -12.40 -25.24 21.39
N ILE A 426 -13.46 -24.68 20.81
CA ILE A 426 -14.85 -24.95 21.19
C ILE A 426 -15.38 -26.26 20.57
N GLY A 427 -14.51 -26.99 19.87
CA GLY A 427 -14.76 -28.30 19.28
C GLY A 427 -15.15 -28.25 17.80
N ASN A 428 -15.52 -29.41 17.28
CA ASN A 428 -15.94 -29.58 15.88
C ASN A 428 -17.33 -28.97 15.62
N VAL A 429 -17.46 -28.30 14.48
CA VAL A 429 -18.73 -27.78 13.94
C VAL A 429 -19.01 -28.48 12.61
N VAL A 430 -19.76 -29.58 12.65
CA VAL A 430 -20.02 -30.42 11.47
C VAL A 430 -21.53 -30.59 11.26
N VAL A 431 -22.07 -29.82 10.32
CA VAL A 431 -23.48 -29.85 9.95
C VAL A 431 -23.67 -30.68 8.68
N ASN A 432 -23.94 -31.98 8.86
CA ASN A 432 -24.17 -32.91 7.76
C ASN A 432 -25.60 -32.86 7.20
N ASN A 433 -26.62 -32.76 8.07
CA ASN A 433 -28.04 -32.76 7.72
C ASN A 433 -28.82 -31.75 8.57
N GLY A 434 -29.91 -31.19 8.04
CA GLY A 434 -30.80 -30.27 8.76
C GLY A 434 -30.55 -28.78 8.50
N VAL A 435 -31.18 -27.92 9.28
CA VAL A 435 -31.01 -26.45 9.26
C VAL A 435 -30.38 -26.05 10.58
N VAL A 436 -29.13 -25.59 10.56
CA VAL A 436 -28.43 -25.07 11.73
C VAL A 436 -27.91 -23.67 11.40
N ASP A 437 -28.49 -22.67 12.04
CA ASP A 437 -28.04 -21.29 11.94
C ASP A 437 -27.09 -21.00 13.09
N ILE A 438 -25.85 -20.70 12.75
CA ILE A 438 -24.80 -20.31 13.69
C ILE A 438 -24.61 -18.81 13.50
N THR A 439 -24.81 -18.03 14.56
CA THR A 439 -24.49 -16.60 14.59
C THR A 439 -23.29 -16.39 15.50
N MET A 440 -22.24 -15.76 14.98
CA MET A 440 -21.08 -15.35 15.75
C MET A 440 -21.05 -13.82 15.83
N THR A 441 -20.82 -13.31 17.03
CA THR A 441 -20.57 -11.89 17.29
C THR A 441 -19.24 -11.75 18.03
N PRO A 442 -18.69 -10.53 18.21
CA PRO A 442 -17.51 -10.33 19.04
C PRO A 442 -17.68 -10.68 20.52
N SER A 443 -18.87 -11.15 20.94
CA SER A 443 -19.21 -11.44 22.34
C SER A 443 -19.74 -12.85 22.59
N ARG A 444 -20.39 -13.50 21.62
CA ARG A 444 -20.92 -14.86 21.80
C ARG A 444 -21.26 -15.56 20.49
N VAL A 445 -21.34 -16.89 20.57
CA VAL A 445 -21.98 -17.76 19.59
C VAL A 445 -23.42 -18.05 19.97
N SER A 446 -24.33 -18.01 18.99
CA SER A 446 -25.72 -18.45 19.12
C SER A 446 -26.02 -19.50 18.07
N VAL A 447 -26.58 -20.64 18.48
CA VAL A 447 -27.00 -21.72 17.57
C VAL A 447 -28.50 -21.91 17.62
N VAL A 448 -29.14 -21.97 16.45
CA VAL A 448 -30.58 -22.23 16.29
C VAL A 448 -30.76 -23.29 15.21
N GLY A 449 -31.42 -24.41 15.49
CA GLY A 449 -31.60 -25.42 14.44
C GLY A 449 -32.18 -26.77 14.86
N SER A 450 -32.28 -27.66 13.87
CA SER A 450 -32.83 -29.02 14.01
C SER A 450 -31.88 -30.02 14.68
N ASP A 451 -30.58 -29.74 14.66
CA ASP A 451 -29.52 -30.51 15.33
C ASP A 451 -28.72 -29.54 16.19
N ASN A 452 -29.06 -29.47 17.48
CA ASN A 452 -28.44 -28.49 18.38
C ASN A 452 -26.96 -28.82 18.52
N HIS A 453 -26.09 -27.99 17.91
CA HIS A 453 -24.68 -27.91 18.28
C HIS A 453 -24.57 -27.19 19.63
N GLY A 454 -25.22 -27.75 20.66
CA GLY A 454 -25.41 -27.11 21.96
C GLY A 454 -24.10 -26.92 22.71
N HIS A 455 -23.05 -27.67 22.36
CA HIS A 455 -21.72 -27.54 22.93
C HIS A 455 -21.04 -26.20 22.59
N ILE A 456 -21.37 -25.60 21.43
CA ILE A 456 -20.87 -24.26 21.05
C ILE A 456 -21.88 -23.15 21.32
N ASN A 457 -23.12 -23.46 21.70
CA ASN A 457 -24.14 -22.45 21.91
C ASN A 457 -23.87 -21.68 23.22
N GLY A 458 -23.70 -20.36 23.10
CA GLY A 458 -23.27 -19.52 24.22
C GLY A 458 -21.76 -19.53 24.47
N ALA A 459 -20.95 -20.10 23.57
CA ALA A 459 -19.50 -19.96 23.63
C ALA A 459 -19.12 -18.48 23.55
N GLU A 460 -18.23 -18.05 24.44
CA GLU A 460 -17.65 -16.71 24.45
C GLU A 460 -16.30 -16.74 23.71
N PRO A 461 -15.94 -15.67 22.97
CA PRO A 461 -14.64 -15.60 22.32
C PRO A 461 -13.53 -15.37 23.33
N GLU A 462 -12.33 -15.78 22.97
CA GLU A 462 -11.12 -15.34 23.64
C GLU A 462 -10.65 -14.02 23.00
N VAL A 463 -9.82 -13.24 23.69
CA VAL A 463 -9.22 -12.01 23.12
C VAL A 463 -7.78 -12.32 22.78
N ALA A 464 -7.41 -12.06 21.53
CA ALA A 464 -6.07 -12.25 21.02
C ALA A 464 -5.62 -11.02 20.23
N ALA A 465 -4.33 -10.71 20.27
CA ALA A 465 -3.76 -9.75 19.34
C ALA A 465 -3.81 -10.35 17.93
N VAL A 466 -4.62 -9.74 17.06
CA VAL A 466 -4.68 -10.02 15.62
C VAL A 466 -4.27 -8.72 14.94
N PHE A 467 -3.15 -8.75 14.24
CA PHE A 467 -2.55 -7.54 13.67
C PHE A 467 -2.32 -6.40 14.68
N GLY A 468 -1.82 -6.74 15.87
CA GLY A 468 -1.56 -5.74 16.92
C GLY A 468 -2.83 -5.16 17.57
N GLU A 469 -4.03 -5.56 17.13
CA GLU A 469 -5.31 -5.15 17.72
C GLU A 469 -5.93 -6.29 18.55
N ASP A 470 -6.48 -5.95 19.72
CA ASP A 470 -7.29 -6.87 20.52
C ASP A 470 -8.55 -7.27 19.76
N THR A 471 -8.59 -8.51 19.27
CA THR A 471 -9.68 -9.04 18.45
C THR A 471 -10.34 -10.25 19.10
N SER A 472 -11.67 -10.34 18.99
CA SER A 472 -12.44 -11.50 19.44
C SER A 472 -12.19 -12.71 18.54
N ILE A 473 -11.58 -13.76 19.11
CA ILE A 473 -11.20 -14.98 18.41
C ILE A 473 -12.06 -16.17 18.86
N TYR A 474 -12.53 -16.95 17.88
CA TYR A 474 -13.07 -18.29 18.12
C TYR A 474 -12.14 -19.31 17.49
N TYR A 475 -11.84 -20.38 18.22
CA TYR A 475 -11.11 -21.52 17.68
C TYR A 475 -12.03 -22.74 17.56
N VAL A 476 -12.10 -23.34 16.37
CA VAL A 476 -12.83 -24.59 16.12
C VAL A 476 -11.91 -25.65 15.52
N ASP A 477 -12.15 -26.92 15.85
CA ASP A 477 -11.37 -28.04 15.30
C ASP A 477 -11.60 -28.19 13.79
N SER A 478 -12.83 -27.98 13.34
CA SER A 478 -13.24 -28.04 11.93
C SER A 478 -14.59 -27.35 11.78
N LEU A 479 -14.82 -26.71 10.63
CA LEU A 479 -16.07 -26.05 10.29
C LEU A 479 -16.58 -26.59 8.95
N GLN A 480 -17.53 -27.51 8.99
CA GLN A 480 -18.07 -28.15 7.81
C GLN A 480 -19.58 -28.01 7.80
N MET A 481 -20.12 -27.30 6.81
CA MET A 481 -21.55 -27.01 6.68
C MET A 481 -22.03 -27.47 5.30
N ALA A 482 -22.63 -28.65 5.22
CA ALA A 482 -23.04 -29.27 3.96
C ALA A 482 -24.57 -29.18 3.67
N SER A 483 -25.37 -28.67 4.60
CA SER A 483 -26.83 -28.65 4.54
C SER A 483 -27.42 -27.24 4.28
N THR A 484 -28.73 -27.04 4.47
CA THR A 484 -29.39 -25.73 4.34
C THR A 484 -29.18 -24.86 5.58
N SER A 485 -27.92 -24.55 5.87
CA SER A 485 -27.48 -23.88 7.11
C SER A 485 -26.93 -22.49 6.82
N LYS A 486 -26.78 -21.66 7.87
CA LYS A 486 -26.27 -20.30 7.78
C LYS A 486 -25.18 -20.08 8.83
N LEU A 487 -24.02 -19.60 8.40
CA LEU A 487 -23.09 -18.92 9.29
C LEU A 487 -23.31 -17.42 9.15
N HIS A 488 -23.65 -16.73 10.24
CA HIS A 488 -23.96 -15.31 10.26
C HIS A 488 -22.99 -14.56 11.17
N ILE A 489 -22.20 -13.66 10.62
CA ILE A 489 -21.31 -12.78 11.37
C ILE A 489 -21.97 -11.41 11.50
N LYS A 490 -22.07 -10.90 12.73
CA LYS A 490 -22.70 -9.60 12.99
C LYS A 490 -22.19 -8.88 14.23
N GLY A 491 -22.34 -7.55 14.23
CA GLY A 491 -22.09 -6.70 15.38
C GLY A 491 -20.60 -6.44 15.65
N GLY A 492 -19.76 -6.49 14.61
CA GLY A 492 -18.34 -6.16 14.65
C GLY A 492 -17.44 -7.25 14.05
N ASP A 493 -16.14 -7.13 14.34
CA ASP A 493 -15.09 -7.97 13.77
C ASP A 493 -14.97 -9.32 14.49
N VAL A 494 -14.87 -10.40 13.73
CA VAL A 494 -14.70 -11.76 14.26
C VAL A 494 -13.51 -12.43 13.60
N ALA A 495 -12.55 -12.90 14.40
CA ALA A 495 -11.51 -13.82 13.96
C ALA A 495 -11.92 -15.27 14.25
N LEU A 496 -11.74 -16.15 13.28
CA LEU A 496 -12.08 -17.57 13.37
C LEU A 496 -10.88 -18.42 12.97
N VAL A 497 -10.34 -19.17 13.92
CA VAL A 497 -9.26 -20.13 13.71
C VAL A 497 -9.87 -21.50 13.48
N ILE A 498 -9.41 -22.20 12.45
CA ILE A 498 -9.92 -23.51 12.05
C ILE A 498 -8.73 -24.47 11.92
N GLY A 499 -8.63 -25.43 12.85
CA GLY A 499 -7.52 -26.39 12.87
C GLY A 499 -7.60 -27.47 11.78
N GLY A 500 -8.77 -27.65 11.20
CA GLY A 500 -9.04 -28.68 10.20
C GLY A 500 -9.73 -28.14 8.96
N GLU A 501 -10.63 -28.92 8.38
CA GLU A 501 -11.31 -28.54 7.14
C GLU A 501 -12.33 -27.41 7.38
N PHE A 502 -12.28 -26.42 6.50
CA PHE A 502 -13.32 -25.40 6.37
C PHE A 502 -14.12 -25.64 5.09
N SER A 503 -15.31 -26.21 5.21
CA SER A 503 -16.19 -26.43 4.05
C SER A 503 -17.56 -25.79 4.24
N MET A 504 -18.01 -25.11 3.19
CA MET A 504 -19.36 -24.56 3.11
C MET A 504 -20.02 -25.02 1.81
N GLY A 505 -21.28 -25.42 1.90
CA GLY A 505 -22.08 -25.93 0.79
C GLY A 505 -23.55 -26.13 1.20
N GLY A 506 -24.35 -26.66 0.28
CA GLY A 506 -25.79 -26.92 0.53
C GLY A 506 -26.69 -25.70 0.29
N GLY A 507 -27.99 -25.91 0.02
CA GLY A 507 -28.91 -24.89 -0.52
C GLY A 507 -29.38 -23.77 0.44
N GLY A 508 -28.69 -23.56 1.57
CA GLY A 508 -29.04 -22.60 2.62
C GLY A 508 -28.67 -21.14 2.29
N ALA A 509 -28.61 -20.30 3.32
CA ALA A 509 -28.15 -18.92 3.19
C ALA A 509 -26.62 -18.82 3.12
N GLY A 510 -25.86 -19.88 3.41
CA GLY A 510 -24.42 -19.92 3.26
C GLY A 510 -23.71 -19.09 4.34
N LEU A 511 -22.87 -18.15 3.93
CA LEU A 511 -22.14 -17.23 4.80
C LEU A 511 -22.72 -15.82 4.63
N VAL A 512 -23.28 -15.29 5.71
CA VAL A 512 -23.85 -13.94 5.76
C VAL A 512 -22.97 -13.11 6.70
N ILE A 513 -22.53 -11.96 6.25
CA ILE A 513 -21.75 -11.01 7.04
C ILE A 513 -22.47 -9.68 6.97
N ASP A 514 -22.86 -9.11 8.11
CA ASP A 514 -23.54 -7.82 8.15
C ASP A 514 -22.61 -6.68 7.69
N PRO A 515 -23.12 -5.58 7.12
CA PRO A 515 -22.29 -4.55 6.50
C PRO A 515 -21.26 -3.90 7.43
N ASP A 516 -21.53 -3.86 8.74
CA ASP A 516 -20.67 -3.29 9.79
C ASP A 516 -19.73 -4.32 10.42
N SER A 517 -19.64 -5.53 9.85
CA SER A 517 -18.95 -6.67 10.43
C SER A 517 -17.93 -7.23 9.44
N SER A 518 -16.86 -7.82 9.96
CA SER A 518 -15.84 -8.49 9.17
C SER A 518 -15.57 -9.89 9.71
N LEU A 519 -15.17 -10.80 8.82
CA LEU A 519 -14.74 -12.15 9.18
C LEU A 519 -13.32 -12.39 8.70
N MET A 520 -12.45 -12.73 9.64
CA MET A 520 -11.09 -13.15 9.36
C MET A 520 -10.92 -14.63 9.70
N VAL A 521 -10.53 -15.45 8.74
CA VAL A 521 -10.34 -16.88 8.93
C VAL A 521 -8.87 -17.25 8.84
N PHE A 522 -8.36 -17.89 9.88
CA PHE A 522 -7.06 -18.57 9.88
C PHE A 522 -7.29 -20.07 9.78
N VAL A 523 -6.78 -20.73 8.74
CA VAL A 523 -7.11 -22.14 8.46
C VAL A 523 -5.90 -22.98 8.10
N GLU A 524 -5.72 -24.07 8.85
CA GLU A 524 -4.64 -25.03 8.62
C GLU A 524 -5.06 -26.15 7.65
N GLY A 525 -6.35 -26.47 7.54
CA GLY A 525 -6.85 -27.49 6.63
C GLY A 525 -7.28 -26.98 5.26
N GLN A 526 -7.86 -27.89 4.47
CA GLN A 526 -8.45 -27.53 3.17
C GLN A 526 -9.67 -26.62 3.34
N VAL A 527 -9.84 -25.68 2.41
CA VAL A 527 -11.02 -24.82 2.29
C VAL A 527 -11.83 -25.21 1.06
N LYS A 528 -13.14 -25.41 1.22
CA LYS A 528 -14.05 -25.72 0.11
C LYS A 528 -15.31 -24.88 0.17
N LEU A 529 -15.46 -23.92 -0.74
CA LEU A 529 -16.65 -23.08 -0.90
C LEU A 529 -17.46 -23.59 -2.10
N ASN A 530 -18.46 -24.43 -1.85
CA ASN A 530 -19.22 -25.14 -2.87
C ASN A 530 -20.41 -24.33 -3.43
N SER A 531 -21.12 -24.94 -4.40
CA SER A 531 -22.06 -24.33 -5.36
C SER A 531 -23.20 -23.46 -4.82
N ASN A 532 -23.47 -23.47 -3.52
CA ASN A 532 -24.61 -22.78 -2.92
C ASN A 532 -24.24 -21.76 -1.83
N VAL A 533 -22.94 -21.46 -1.65
CA VAL A 533 -22.55 -20.32 -0.81
C VAL A 533 -23.17 -19.06 -1.40
N LYS A 534 -23.99 -18.36 -0.59
CA LYS A 534 -24.58 -17.07 -0.92
C LYS A 534 -24.04 -16.03 0.04
N MET A 535 -23.58 -14.91 -0.50
CA MET A 535 -23.21 -13.73 0.27
C MET A 535 -24.08 -12.56 -0.20
N PRO A 536 -25.31 -12.43 0.34
CA PRO A 536 -26.20 -11.35 -0.04
C PRO A 536 -25.65 -10.00 0.43
N THR A 537 -25.66 -9.00 -0.48
CA THR A 537 -25.45 -7.57 -0.17
C THR A 537 -24.17 -7.22 0.60
N THR A 538 -23.05 -7.86 0.28
CA THR A 538 -21.75 -7.53 0.86
C THR A 538 -20.86 -6.82 -0.16
N ASN A 539 -20.31 -5.68 0.24
CA ASN A 539 -19.14 -5.12 -0.42
C ASN A 539 -17.90 -5.91 0.03
N THR A 540 -16.83 -5.79 -0.73
CA THR A 540 -15.48 -6.32 -0.46
C THR A 540 -14.87 -5.72 0.80
N LEU A 541 -15.31 -4.51 1.18
CA LEU A 541 -15.02 -3.84 2.42
C LEU A 541 -16.30 -3.66 3.25
N SER A 542 -16.17 -3.72 4.57
CA SER A 542 -17.21 -3.38 5.53
C SER A 542 -17.43 -1.87 5.55
N ALA A 543 -18.51 -1.43 6.19
CA ALA A 543 -18.77 -0.02 6.47
C ALA A 543 -17.70 0.63 7.36
N THR A 544 -16.83 -0.16 8.00
CA THR A 544 -15.69 0.29 8.81
C THR A 544 -14.37 0.31 8.03
N GLY A 545 -14.39 0.00 6.72
CA GLY A 545 -13.19 0.01 5.88
C GLY A 545 -12.34 -1.27 5.97
N LYS A 546 -12.73 -2.26 6.78
CA LYS A 546 -12.04 -3.55 6.90
C LYS A 546 -12.48 -4.51 5.79
N PRO A 547 -11.62 -5.42 5.31
CA PRO A 547 -12.03 -6.49 4.39
C PRO A 547 -13.16 -7.34 4.97
N THR A 548 -14.28 -7.43 4.26
CA THR A 548 -15.49 -8.11 4.75
C THR A 548 -15.23 -9.58 5.06
N PHE A 549 -14.44 -10.25 4.22
CA PHE A 549 -14.07 -11.65 4.43
C PHE A 549 -12.65 -11.93 3.95
N SER A 550 -11.78 -12.34 4.86
CA SER A 550 -10.38 -12.68 4.60
C SER A 550 -10.09 -14.12 5.03
N ILE A 551 -9.35 -14.85 4.20
CA ILE A 551 -8.92 -16.23 4.46
C ILE A 551 -7.39 -16.27 4.39
N PHE A 552 -6.77 -16.55 5.53
CA PHE A 552 -5.34 -16.78 5.70
C PHE A 552 -5.10 -18.27 5.90
N SER A 553 -4.47 -18.94 4.94
CA SER A 553 -4.29 -20.39 4.96
C SER A 553 -2.83 -20.80 5.08
N SER A 554 -2.49 -21.44 6.20
CA SER A 554 -1.18 -22.07 6.42
C SER A 554 -1.08 -23.47 5.83
N TYR A 555 -2.18 -23.98 5.25
CA TYR A 555 -2.24 -25.32 4.66
C TYR A 555 -1.16 -25.47 3.58
N GLU A 556 -0.29 -26.46 3.76
CA GLU A 556 0.78 -26.77 2.82
C GLU A 556 0.41 -28.03 2.02
N SER A 557 0.23 -27.86 0.71
CA SER A 557 -0.02 -28.98 -0.19
C SER A 557 0.40 -28.64 -1.61
N ASN A 558 0.78 -29.68 -2.36
CA ASN A 558 0.99 -29.59 -3.80
C ASN A 558 -0.30 -29.59 -4.62
N SER A 559 -1.43 -29.97 -4.02
CA SER A 559 -2.76 -29.96 -4.64
C SER A 559 -3.51 -28.65 -4.37
N VAL A 560 -4.74 -28.55 -4.89
CA VAL A 560 -5.70 -27.51 -4.48
C VAL A 560 -5.93 -27.61 -2.96
N GLY A 561 -5.65 -26.53 -2.25
CA GLY A 561 -5.95 -26.38 -0.82
C GLY A 561 -7.16 -25.53 -0.56
N ILE A 562 -7.45 -24.57 -1.44
CA ILE A 562 -8.66 -23.75 -1.40
C ILE A 562 -9.38 -23.92 -2.73
N ASP A 563 -10.58 -24.49 -2.70
CA ASP A 563 -11.45 -24.67 -3.86
C ASP A 563 -12.70 -23.78 -3.72
N ILE A 564 -12.80 -22.78 -4.58
CA ILE A 564 -13.95 -21.88 -4.68
C ILE A 564 -14.76 -22.31 -5.91
N ASN A 565 -15.77 -23.13 -5.67
CA ASN A 565 -16.64 -23.70 -6.68
C ASN A 565 -18.11 -23.34 -6.40
N ALA A 566 -18.41 -22.04 -6.45
CA ALA A 566 -19.72 -21.48 -6.09
C ALA A 566 -20.52 -21.02 -7.32
N SER A 567 -21.81 -21.33 -7.38
CA SER A 567 -22.69 -20.87 -8.48
C SER A 567 -23.18 -19.42 -8.30
N ASN A 568 -22.98 -18.82 -7.13
CA ASN A 568 -23.38 -17.44 -6.81
C ASN A 568 -22.15 -16.57 -6.57
N ARG A 569 -22.38 -15.26 -6.42
CA ARG A 569 -21.35 -14.30 -5.99
C ARG A 569 -20.75 -14.72 -4.64
N VAL A 570 -19.42 -14.76 -4.58
CA VAL A 570 -18.62 -14.94 -3.36
C VAL A 570 -17.76 -13.70 -3.19
N VAL A 571 -17.75 -13.12 -1.99
CA VAL A 571 -16.84 -12.05 -1.60
C VAL A 571 -15.79 -12.68 -0.71
N ALA A 572 -14.52 -12.73 -1.11
CA ALA A 572 -13.45 -13.29 -0.30
C ALA A 572 -12.10 -12.76 -0.75
N ASN A 573 -11.22 -12.49 0.21
CA ASN A 573 -9.82 -12.16 -0.01
C ASN A 573 -8.96 -13.30 0.53
N VAL A 574 -8.10 -13.88 -0.30
CA VAL A 574 -7.42 -15.14 -0.01
C VAL A 574 -5.92 -14.95 0.02
N TYR A 575 -5.28 -15.32 1.12
CA TYR A 575 -3.83 -15.36 1.31
C TYR A 575 -3.41 -16.80 1.66
N ALA A 576 -2.82 -17.51 0.69
CA ALA A 576 -2.52 -18.95 0.79
C ALA A 576 -1.14 -19.29 0.19
N PRO A 577 -0.03 -18.77 0.79
CA PRO A 577 1.29 -18.83 0.20
C PRO A 577 1.88 -20.26 0.05
N PHE A 578 1.28 -21.26 0.68
CA PHE A 578 1.79 -22.65 0.70
C PHE A 578 0.96 -23.65 -0.11
N THR A 579 -0.15 -23.23 -0.71
CA THR A 579 -1.05 -24.13 -1.45
C THR A 579 -1.61 -23.51 -2.73
N GLN A 580 -2.23 -24.33 -3.58
CA GLN A 580 -2.93 -23.88 -4.77
C GLN A 580 -4.35 -23.43 -4.42
N VAL A 581 -4.78 -22.30 -5.01
CA VAL A 581 -6.16 -21.82 -5.00
C VAL A 581 -6.78 -22.10 -6.38
N SER A 582 -7.96 -22.74 -6.38
CA SER A 582 -8.77 -22.99 -7.56
C SER A 582 -10.04 -22.16 -7.48
N VAL A 583 -10.32 -21.36 -8.51
CA VAL A 583 -11.57 -20.61 -8.68
C VAL A 583 -12.29 -21.19 -9.89
N ASN A 584 -13.40 -21.87 -9.65
CA ASN A 584 -14.14 -22.63 -10.65
C ASN A 584 -15.63 -22.21 -10.66
N SER A 585 -16.23 -22.19 -11.86
CA SER A 585 -17.68 -22.05 -12.13
C SER A 585 -18.25 -20.63 -12.20
N GLY A 586 -19.54 -20.53 -12.57
CA GLY A 586 -20.26 -19.32 -13.00
C GLY A 586 -20.58 -18.28 -11.93
N GLY A 587 -20.21 -18.51 -10.67
CA GLY A 587 -20.18 -17.46 -9.64
C GLY A 587 -19.02 -16.49 -9.88
N SER A 588 -19.20 -15.23 -9.48
CA SER A 588 -18.12 -14.24 -9.52
C SER A 588 -17.48 -14.16 -8.14
N LEU A 589 -16.15 -14.34 -8.07
CA LEU A 589 -15.36 -14.00 -6.91
C LEU A 589 -15.13 -12.49 -6.92
N PHE A 590 -15.48 -11.82 -5.83
CA PHE A 590 -15.19 -10.42 -5.58
C PHE A 590 -14.15 -10.33 -4.47
N GLY A 591 -12.99 -9.76 -4.77
CA GLY A 591 -11.85 -9.72 -3.86
C GLY A 591 -10.53 -10.05 -4.55
N SER A 592 -9.57 -10.50 -3.77
CA SER A 592 -8.19 -10.79 -4.19
C SER A 592 -7.79 -12.23 -3.86
N VAL A 593 -6.86 -12.79 -4.65
CA VAL A 593 -6.24 -14.09 -4.39
C VAL A 593 -4.72 -13.99 -4.51
N LYS A 594 -4.01 -14.17 -3.40
CA LYS A 594 -2.56 -14.42 -3.35
C LYS A 594 -2.31 -15.85 -2.90
N ALA A 595 -1.64 -16.66 -3.72
CA ALA A 595 -1.38 -18.06 -3.40
C ALA A 595 -0.10 -18.61 -4.03
N ARG A 596 0.35 -19.79 -3.58
CA ARG A 596 1.49 -20.48 -4.20
C ARG A 596 1.27 -20.67 -5.70
N LYS A 597 0.08 -21.15 -6.08
CA LYS A 597 -0.40 -21.22 -7.47
C LYS A 597 -1.86 -20.83 -7.53
N VAL A 598 -2.26 -20.13 -8.58
CA VAL A 598 -3.66 -19.77 -8.81
C VAL A 598 -4.17 -20.39 -10.11
N THR A 599 -5.36 -20.98 -10.06
CA THR A 599 -6.04 -21.52 -11.23
C THR A 599 -7.46 -20.98 -11.31
N VAL A 600 -7.79 -20.32 -12.41
CA VAL A 600 -9.13 -19.78 -12.67
C VAL A 600 -9.70 -20.47 -13.90
N VAL A 601 -10.81 -21.18 -13.74
CA VAL A 601 -11.40 -22.03 -14.80
C VAL A 601 -12.92 -21.94 -14.84
N GLY A 602 -13.53 -22.51 -15.88
CA GLY A 602 -14.98 -22.69 -15.96
C GLY A 602 -15.76 -21.40 -16.21
N GLY A 603 -15.13 -20.37 -16.79
CA GLY A 603 -15.76 -19.08 -17.09
C GLY A 603 -15.98 -18.21 -15.85
N ALA A 604 -15.25 -18.49 -14.76
CA ALA A 604 -15.32 -17.71 -13.53
C ALA A 604 -14.94 -16.24 -13.76
N LYS A 605 -15.51 -15.36 -12.94
CA LYS A 605 -15.14 -13.94 -12.90
C LYS A 605 -14.41 -13.64 -11.59
N VAL A 606 -13.26 -12.98 -11.66
CA VAL A 606 -12.57 -12.43 -10.50
C VAL A 606 -12.62 -10.92 -10.62
N VAL A 607 -13.24 -10.27 -9.64
CA VAL A 607 -13.56 -8.84 -9.64
C VAL A 607 -12.92 -8.20 -8.41
N TYR A 608 -11.78 -7.57 -8.62
CA TYR A 608 -10.99 -6.92 -7.58
C TYR A 608 -11.59 -5.57 -7.20
N ASP A 609 -11.68 -5.30 -5.90
CA ASP A 609 -12.00 -3.96 -5.42
C ASP A 609 -10.72 -3.20 -5.16
N GLU A 610 -10.54 -2.09 -5.87
CA GLU A 610 -9.32 -1.29 -5.85
C GLU A 610 -8.99 -0.73 -4.46
N LEU A 611 -9.99 -0.62 -3.59
CA LEU A 611 -9.83 -0.15 -2.21
C LEU A 611 -9.13 -1.19 -1.30
N LEU A 612 -9.03 -2.46 -1.72
CA LEU A 612 -8.38 -3.52 -0.93
C LEU A 612 -6.86 -3.33 -0.81
N ALA A 613 -6.24 -2.56 -1.71
CA ALA A 613 -4.81 -2.28 -1.69
C ALA A 613 -4.34 -1.63 -0.37
N ASN A 614 -5.23 -0.90 0.30
CA ASN A 614 -4.91 -0.17 1.53
C ASN A 614 -5.66 -0.70 2.76
N ALA A 615 -6.34 -1.84 2.63
CA ALA A 615 -7.29 -2.31 3.64
C ALA A 615 -6.67 -2.90 4.92
N PHE A 616 -5.33 -2.92 5.05
CA PHE A 616 -4.60 -3.39 6.25
C PHE A 616 -3.52 -2.40 6.75
N GLY A 617 -3.34 -1.23 6.15
CA GLY A 617 -2.38 -0.24 6.68
C GLY A 617 -2.86 0.41 7.98
N GLU A 618 -2.03 1.23 8.63
CA GLU A 618 -2.45 2.06 9.80
C GLU A 618 -3.62 3.02 9.47
N ASN A 619 -3.94 3.19 8.17
CA ASN A 619 -5.13 3.88 7.66
C ASN A 619 -6.29 2.92 7.31
N SER A 620 -6.27 1.65 7.70
CA SER A 620 -7.37 0.70 7.43
C SER A 620 -8.63 0.96 8.26
N GLY A 621 -8.55 1.92 9.19
CA GLY A 621 -9.67 2.55 9.90
C GLY A 621 -9.77 4.08 9.71
N GLU A 622 -8.88 4.68 8.92
CA GLU A 622 -8.96 6.09 8.51
C GLU A 622 -9.12 6.13 6.99
N PRO A 623 -10.25 6.59 6.44
CA PRO A 623 -10.46 6.60 5.00
C PRO A 623 -9.24 7.19 4.27
N SER A 624 -8.69 6.45 3.28
CA SER A 624 -7.63 6.94 2.36
C SER A 624 -7.90 8.40 2.06
N PRO A 625 -6.91 9.32 2.22
CA PRO A 625 -7.14 10.75 2.46
C PRO A 625 -8.41 11.20 1.77
N GLU A 626 -9.50 11.14 2.53
CA GLU A 626 -10.84 11.18 1.95
C GLU A 626 -10.90 12.53 1.27
N TRP A 627 -10.98 12.60 -0.06
CA TRP A 627 -11.18 13.88 -0.71
C TRP A 627 -12.59 14.31 -0.33
N CYS A 628 -12.69 15.12 0.73
CA CYS A 628 -13.92 15.28 1.49
C CYS A 628 -15.02 15.97 0.69
N SER A 629 -14.69 16.78 -0.33
CA SER A 629 -15.59 17.27 -1.39
C SER A 629 -14.89 18.34 -2.23
N PHE A 630 -15.54 18.79 -3.31
CA PHE A 630 -15.16 20.04 -4.01
C PHE A 630 -15.91 21.26 -3.45
N ASP A 631 -16.35 21.23 -2.19
CA ASP A 631 -17.24 22.26 -1.66
C ASP A 631 -16.60 23.66 -1.57
N ASP A 632 -15.27 23.74 -1.65
CA ASP A 632 -14.51 24.98 -1.70
C ASP A 632 -14.51 25.64 -3.09
N LEU A 633 -14.97 24.93 -4.14
CA LEU A 633 -15.08 25.45 -5.49
C LEU A 633 -16.53 25.75 -5.84
N SER A 634 -16.88 27.03 -5.72
CA SER A 634 -18.14 27.55 -6.25
C SER A 634 -18.19 27.48 -7.78
N PRO A 635 -19.39 27.40 -8.39
CA PRO A 635 -19.58 27.61 -9.83
C PRO A 635 -18.79 28.81 -10.36
N LEU A 636 -18.72 29.90 -9.59
CA LEU A 636 -17.74 30.98 -9.77
C LEU A 636 -16.93 31.22 -8.49
N THR A 637 -15.62 31.05 -8.57
CA THR A 637 -14.67 31.38 -7.52
C THR A 637 -13.73 32.48 -8.01
N VAL A 638 -13.65 33.61 -7.30
CA VAL A 638 -12.79 34.74 -7.62
C VAL A 638 -11.79 34.95 -6.49
N ALA A 639 -10.57 34.41 -6.67
CA ALA A 639 -9.53 34.45 -5.65
C ALA A 639 -8.77 35.79 -5.60
N SER A 640 -8.96 36.63 -6.61
CA SER A 640 -8.31 37.92 -6.75
C SER A 640 -9.23 39.08 -6.38
N PRO A 641 -8.69 40.23 -5.91
CA PRO A 641 -9.50 41.43 -5.71
C PRO A 641 -10.26 41.82 -6.98
N VAL A 642 -11.54 42.16 -6.85
CA VAL A 642 -12.40 42.44 -8.02
C VAL A 642 -12.27 43.90 -8.44
N GLY A 643 -11.77 44.17 -9.64
CA GLY A 643 -11.66 45.51 -10.21
C GLY A 643 -13.00 45.97 -10.79
N ASN A 644 -13.35 45.41 -11.96
CA ASN A 644 -14.64 45.61 -12.63
C ASN A 644 -15.50 44.34 -12.58
N LEU A 645 -16.80 44.51 -12.37
CA LEU A 645 -17.77 43.42 -12.32
C LEU A 645 -19.04 43.79 -13.10
N SER A 646 -19.35 42.98 -14.10
CA SER A 646 -20.64 42.97 -14.79
C SER A 646 -21.16 41.54 -14.82
N LEU A 647 -22.19 41.25 -14.04
CA LEU A 647 -22.81 39.92 -13.98
C LEU A 647 -23.90 39.77 -15.05
N PRO A 648 -24.31 38.53 -15.39
CA PRO A 648 -25.37 38.29 -16.37
C PRO A 648 -26.66 39.03 -15.99
N ASN A 649 -27.29 39.70 -16.97
CA ASN A 649 -28.52 40.48 -16.75
C ASN A 649 -29.79 39.76 -17.25
N SER A 650 -29.63 38.60 -17.89
CA SER A 650 -30.68 37.76 -18.46
C SER A 650 -30.45 36.31 -18.02
N GLN A 651 -31.47 35.67 -17.42
CA GLN A 651 -31.71 34.22 -17.21
C GLN A 651 -30.58 33.24 -16.82
N ALA A 652 -29.30 33.60 -16.84
CA ALA A 652 -28.17 32.78 -16.46
C ALA A 652 -27.97 32.87 -14.94
N GLU A 653 -27.93 31.73 -14.28
CA GLU A 653 -27.74 31.61 -12.84
C GLU A 653 -26.43 30.86 -12.51
N PHE A 654 -25.79 31.24 -11.41
CA PHE A 654 -24.78 30.43 -10.74
C PHE A 654 -25.49 29.56 -9.72
N ASN A 655 -25.40 28.24 -9.89
CA ASN A 655 -26.14 27.26 -9.12
C ASN A 655 -25.17 26.41 -8.30
N GLY A 656 -24.96 26.79 -7.04
CA GLY A 656 -24.30 25.94 -6.05
C GLY A 656 -25.17 24.73 -5.67
N LYS A 657 -24.64 23.86 -4.82
CA LYS A 657 -25.34 22.65 -4.34
C LYS A 657 -24.98 22.38 -2.88
N ASN A 658 -25.96 22.05 -2.05
CA ASN A 658 -25.77 21.74 -0.62
C ASN A 658 -25.02 22.87 0.13
N SER A 659 -23.81 22.59 0.63
CA SER A 659 -22.89 23.49 1.34
C SER A 659 -22.14 24.46 0.41
N VAL A 660 -22.15 24.22 -0.90
CA VAL A 660 -21.38 25.00 -1.88
C VAL A 660 -22.10 26.30 -2.21
N PRO A 661 -21.48 27.48 -1.97
CA PRO A 661 -22.06 28.76 -2.36
C PRO A 661 -22.05 28.95 -3.88
N ASP A 662 -22.96 29.77 -4.40
CA ASP A 662 -23.08 30.05 -5.84
C ASP A 662 -21.84 30.79 -6.36
N VAL A 663 -21.34 31.72 -5.53
CA VAL A 663 -20.15 32.51 -5.80
C VAL A 663 -19.28 32.62 -4.54
N THR A 664 -17.97 32.40 -4.68
CA THR A 664 -16.98 32.66 -3.64
C THR A 664 -16.03 33.77 -4.07
N VAL A 665 -15.88 34.81 -3.26
CA VAL A 665 -15.06 36.01 -3.57
C VAL A 665 -14.27 36.47 -2.36
N THR A 666 -13.20 37.25 -2.58
CA THR A 666 -12.39 37.80 -1.48
C THR A 666 -13.24 38.53 -0.44
N GLN A 667 -12.85 38.45 0.84
CA GLN A 667 -13.63 39.01 1.95
C GLN A 667 -13.98 40.50 1.76
N GLY A 668 -13.11 41.27 1.09
CA GLY A 668 -13.31 42.69 0.81
C GLY A 668 -14.24 42.99 -0.37
N ASP A 669 -14.61 41.99 -1.17
CA ASP A 669 -15.39 42.14 -2.40
C ASP A 669 -16.83 41.62 -2.29
N LEU A 670 -17.21 41.02 -1.16
CA LEU A 670 -18.53 40.43 -0.94
C LEU A 670 -19.69 41.39 -1.28
N GLU A 671 -19.56 42.66 -0.88
CA GLU A 671 -20.58 43.68 -1.16
C GLU A 671 -20.73 43.99 -2.67
N LYS A 672 -19.69 43.78 -3.49
CA LYS A 672 -19.73 44.02 -4.94
C LYS A 672 -20.64 43.03 -5.66
N PHE A 673 -20.84 41.85 -5.09
CA PHE A 673 -21.71 40.80 -5.62
C PHE A 673 -23.11 40.81 -4.98
N SER A 674 -23.30 41.57 -3.89
CA SER A 674 -24.60 41.68 -3.20
C SER A 674 -25.64 42.39 -4.08
N GLY A 675 -26.77 41.74 -4.37
CA GLY A 675 -27.85 42.29 -5.21
C GLY A 675 -27.76 41.92 -6.70
N ALA A 676 -26.90 40.97 -7.07
CA ALA A 676 -26.89 40.39 -8.41
C ALA A 676 -28.05 39.40 -8.59
N ASN A 677 -28.91 39.61 -9.58
CA ASN A 677 -30.04 38.71 -9.90
C ASN A 677 -29.62 37.29 -10.32
N ALA A 678 -28.32 37.02 -10.50
CA ALA A 678 -27.78 35.78 -11.07
C ALA A 678 -27.19 34.80 -10.03
N ALA A 679 -27.17 35.12 -8.73
CA ALA A 679 -26.45 34.33 -7.71
C ALA A 679 -27.29 33.96 -6.47
N ASN A 680 -28.64 33.96 -6.60
CA ASN A 680 -29.63 33.60 -5.57
C ASN A 680 -29.33 34.08 -4.12
N ASP A 681 -28.58 35.18 -3.98
CA ASP A 681 -27.99 35.72 -2.75
C ASP A 681 -27.11 34.74 -1.92
N ASN A 682 -26.62 33.63 -2.49
CA ASN A 682 -25.76 32.65 -1.81
C ASN A 682 -24.26 32.88 -2.11
N ILE A 683 -23.76 34.04 -1.71
CA ILE A 683 -22.36 34.47 -1.95
C ILE A 683 -21.55 34.34 -0.66
N ARG A 684 -20.39 33.70 -0.74
CA ARG A 684 -19.48 33.53 0.40
C ARG A 684 -18.24 34.41 0.27
N GLY A 685 -17.89 35.03 1.39
CA GLY A 685 -16.66 35.80 1.55
C GLY A 685 -15.54 34.91 2.07
N GLY A 686 -14.39 34.99 1.40
CA GLY A 686 -13.12 34.36 1.72
C GLY A 686 -12.19 34.75 0.57
N ILE A 687 -11.05 35.40 0.76
CA ILE A 687 -9.80 34.79 1.20
C ILE A 687 -8.83 35.92 1.61
N PRO A 688 -8.36 35.91 2.86
CA PRO A 688 -6.97 36.24 3.16
C PRO A 688 -6.40 35.11 4.00
N ASP A 689 -6.01 34.03 3.31
CA ASP A 689 -4.88 33.15 3.61
C ASP A 689 -4.81 31.98 2.61
N GLY A 690 -5.87 31.63 1.87
CA GLY A 690 -5.74 31.03 0.52
C GLY A 690 -6.95 30.39 -0.14
N LEU A 691 -6.73 29.82 -1.34
CA LEU A 691 -7.75 29.45 -2.35
C LEU A 691 -8.72 28.35 -1.93
N PHE A 692 -8.24 27.43 -1.09
CA PHE A 692 -9.01 26.39 -0.39
C PHE A 692 -9.10 26.77 1.10
N ASN A 693 -9.98 26.17 1.91
CA ASN A 693 -10.12 26.45 3.36
C ASN A 693 -8.85 26.21 4.21
N HIS A 694 -7.68 26.07 3.58
CA HIS A 694 -6.41 25.57 4.11
C HIS A 694 -5.21 26.53 3.98
N GLY A 695 -5.41 27.82 3.68
CA GLY A 695 -4.32 28.80 3.84
C GLY A 695 -3.22 28.75 2.76
N GLU A 696 -3.63 28.71 1.50
CA GLU A 696 -2.74 28.84 0.32
C GLU A 696 -2.47 30.25 -0.23
N SER A 697 -1.27 30.77 -0.01
CA SER A 697 -0.80 32.02 -0.61
C SER A 697 -0.66 31.94 -2.14
N ALA A 698 -0.54 33.10 -2.83
CA ALA A 698 -0.34 33.14 -4.28
C ALA A 698 0.96 32.45 -4.74
N GLU A 699 1.91 32.20 -3.83
CA GLU A 699 3.05 31.32 -4.04
C GLU A 699 2.65 29.85 -4.22
N LYS A 700 1.80 29.31 -3.32
CA LYS A 700 1.30 27.94 -3.43
C LYS A 700 0.38 27.77 -4.63
N PHE A 701 -0.48 28.76 -4.89
CA PHE A 701 -1.27 28.79 -6.11
C PHE A 701 -0.40 28.75 -7.37
N HIS A 702 0.73 29.48 -7.39
CA HIS A 702 1.65 29.39 -8.52
C HIS A 702 2.27 28.00 -8.68
N ALA A 703 2.70 27.36 -7.59
CA ALA A 703 3.25 26.00 -7.64
C ALA A 703 2.22 25.01 -8.21
N PHE A 704 0.97 25.15 -7.78
CA PHE A 704 -0.15 24.38 -8.32
C PHE A 704 -0.35 24.60 -9.83
N ILE A 705 -0.35 25.86 -10.29
CA ILE A 705 -0.45 26.17 -11.73
C ILE A 705 0.71 25.60 -12.55
N GLU A 706 1.94 25.64 -12.02
CA GLU A 706 3.10 25.06 -12.71
C GLU A 706 3.02 23.53 -12.77
N MET A 707 2.49 22.88 -11.74
CA MET A 707 2.20 21.43 -11.76
C MET A 707 1.24 21.10 -12.90
N LEU A 708 0.10 21.79 -13.01
CA LEU A 708 -0.85 21.58 -14.11
C LEU A 708 -0.21 21.83 -15.48
N ARG A 709 0.62 22.87 -15.61
CA ARG A 709 1.35 23.17 -16.85
C ARG A 709 2.25 22.01 -17.27
N THR A 710 2.94 21.36 -16.33
CA THR A 710 3.84 20.25 -16.64
C THR A 710 3.10 18.98 -17.08
N ARG A 711 1.85 18.80 -16.64
CA ARG A 711 1.00 17.65 -17.00
C ARG A 711 0.17 17.83 -18.25
N SER A 712 -0.05 19.08 -18.65
CA SER A 712 -0.98 19.39 -19.72
C SER A 712 -0.44 19.18 -21.13
N ASP A 713 -1.34 18.86 -22.06
CA ASP A 713 -1.13 19.17 -23.47
C ASP A 713 -1.11 20.70 -23.63
N THR A 714 0.07 21.25 -23.92
CA THR A 714 0.23 22.71 -24.02
C THR A 714 -0.20 23.21 -25.39
N VAL A 715 -1.29 23.96 -25.44
CA VAL A 715 -1.73 24.64 -26.66
C VAL A 715 -0.96 25.95 -26.80
N GLN A 716 0.00 25.96 -27.72
CA GLN A 716 0.72 27.18 -28.12
C GLN A 716 -0.12 27.96 -29.11
N VAL A 717 -0.52 29.17 -28.74
CA VAL A 717 -1.40 30.00 -29.56
C VAL A 717 -0.57 30.78 -30.59
N GLN A 718 -0.66 30.43 -31.87
CA GLN A 718 -0.07 31.25 -32.94
C GLN A 718 -0.99 32.42 -33.30
N GLY A 719 -0.50 33.66 -33.20
CA GLY A 719 -1.26 34.86 -33.60
C GLY A 719 -2.10 35.52 -32.50
N GLY A 720 -2.03 35.03 -31.25
CA GLY A 720 -2.56 35.73 -30.07
C GLY A 720 -3.97 35.32 -29.59
N SER A 721 -4.65 34.39 -30.27
CA SER A 721 -5.89 33.75 -29.79
C SER A 721 -6.12 32.35 -30.40
N VAL A 722 -6.86 31.49 -29.70
CA VAL A 722 -7.36 30.17 -30.14
C VAL A 722 -8.46 30.32 -31.21
N GLU A 723 -8.68 29.30 -32.06
CA GLU A 723 -9.71 29.30 -33.10
C GLU A 723 -11.14 29.09 -32.55
N ASN A 724 -12.16 29.56 -33.31
CA ASN A 724 -13.57 29.30 -33.00
C ASN A 724 -13.91 27.80 -33.04
N ASN A 725 -14.81 27.34 -32.16
CA ASN A 725 -15.25 25.95 -32.00
C ASN A 725 -14.15 24.98 -31.55
N THR A 726 -13.09 25.49 -30.89
CA THR A 726 -12.06 24.63 -30.31
C THR A 726 -12.64 23.80 -29.17
N ALA A 727 -12.27 22.51 -29.14
CA ALA A 727 -12.61 21.57 -28.08
C ALA A 727 -11.37 21.25 -27.24
N PHE A 728 -11.47 21.42 -25.93
CA PHE A 728 -10.42 21.12 -24.96
C PHE A 728 -10.83 19.88 -24.15
N GLY A 729 -10.52 18.70 -24.70
CA GLY A 729 -11.07 17.43 -24.21
C GLY A 729 -12.54 17.23 -24.58
N SER A 730 -13.09 16.08 -24.17
CA SER A 730 -14.52 15.74 -24.32
C SER A 730 -14.93 14.73 -23.26
N LYS A 731 -16.21 14.65 -22.91
CA LYS A 731 -16.71 13.67 -21.93
C LYS A 731 -16.34 12.22 -22.33
N GLY A 732 -15.65 11.49 -21.45
CA GLY A 732 -15.05 10.17 -21.68
C GLY A 732 -13.65 10.18 -22.29
N ASN A 733 -13.10 11.36 -22.58
CA ASN A 733 -11.73 11.62 -22.99
C ASN A 733 -11.32 13.02 -22.45
N GLU A 734 -11.42 13.17 -21.14
CA GLU A 734 -11.11 14.39 -20.41
C GLU A 734 -9.60 14.69 -20.47
N GLN A 735 -9.22 15.97 -20.56
CA GLN A 735 -7.80 16.35 -20.71
C GLN A 735 -7.42 17.50 -19.77
N ILE A 736 -6.16 17.52 -19.36
CA ILE A 736 -5.54 18.72 -18.75
C ILE A 736 -4.95 19.54 -19.89
N THR A 737 -5.54 20.72 -20.14
CA THR A 737 -5.12 21.62 -21.21
C THR A 737 -4.58 22.92 -20.64
N PHE A 738 -3.37 23.31 -21.07
CA PHE A 738 -2.79 24.61 -20.70
C PHE A 738 -2.65 25.50 -21.93
N VAL A 739 -3.43 26.58 -21.95
CA VAL A 739 -3.41 27.58 -22.99
C VAL A 739 -2.41 28.67 -22.60
N ASN A 740 -1.27 28.70 -23.31
CA ASN A 740 -0.22 29.68 -23.09
C ASN A 740 -0.51 30.98 -23.89
N GLY A 741 -1.57 31.70 -23.50
CA GLY A 741 -2.03 32.91 -24.17
C GLY A 741 -3.45 33.29 -23.77
N ALA A 742 -4.01 34.29 -24.44
CA ALA A 742 -5.42 34.64 -24.31
C ALA A 742 -6.31 33.74 -25.19
N ILE A 743 -7.56 33.58 -24.77
CA ILE A 743 -8.63 32.97 -25.56
C ILE A 743 -9.54 34.12 -26.02
N ASP A 744 -9.73 34.26 -27.32
CA ASP A 744 -10.71 35.14 -27.98
C ASP A 744 -11.38 34.32 -29.10
N ALA A 745 -12.39 33.53 -28.73
CA ALA A 745 -13.01 32.53 -29.60
C ALA A 745 -14.48 32.29 -29.26
N ASN A 746 -15.26 31.84 -30.24
CA ASN A 746 -16.66 31.50 -30.08
C ASN A 746 -16.89 29.99 -29.97
N ASN A 747 -17.89 29.57 -29.20
CA ASN A 747 -18.36 28.18 -29.04
C ASN A 747 -17.28 27.20 -28.57
N ILE A 748 -16.51 27.58 -27.55
CA ILE A 748 -15.53 26.68 -26.94
C ILE A 748 -16.26 25.54 -26.25
N SER A 749 -15.76 24.32 -26.43
CA SER A 749 -16.27 23.13 -25.73
C SER A 749 -15.14 22.41 -24.99
N GLY A 750 -15.45 21.55 -24.02
CA GLY A 750 -14.42 20.71 -23.43
C GLY A 750 -14.86 19.88 -22.23
N ALA A 751 -13.96 19.03 -21.75
CA ALA A 751 -14.09 18.35 -20.48
C ALA A 751 -12.71 18.05 -19.87
N GLY A 752 -12.57 18.19 -18.55
CA GLY A 752 -11.31 18.03 -17.83
C GLY A 752 -10.85 19.30 -17.12
N VAL A 753 -9.56 19.63 -17.19
CA VAL A 753 -8.98 20.84 -16.56
C VAL A 753 -8.47 21.79 -17.64
N LEU A 754 -8.99 23.02 -17.71
CA LEU A 754 -8.54 24.04 -18.65
C LEU A 754 -7.87 25.20 -17.92
N VAL A 755 -6.57 25.41 -18.13
CA VAL A 755 -5.80 26.52 -17.56
C VAL A 755 -5.48 27.55 -18.64
N VAL A 756 -5.84 28.81 -18.41
CA VAL A 756 -5.64 29.92 -19.36
C VAL A 756 -4.68 30.94 -18.79
N LYS A 757 -3.46 30.98 -19.33
CA LYS A 757 -2.41 31.94 -18.96
C LYS A 757 -2.59 33.28 -19.67
N GLY A 758 -3.79 33.86 -19.58
CA GLY A 758 -4.19 35.07 -20.27
C GLY A 758 -5.66 35.39 -20.01
N ASN A 759 -6.22 36.34 -20.76
CA ASN A 759 -7.64 36.64 -20.69
C ASN A 759 -8.45 35.51 -21.33
N TYR A 760 -9.63 35.24 -20.76
CA TYR A 760 -10.64 34.38 -21.36
C TYR A 760 -11.76 35.26 -21.91
N ASP A 761 -11.87 35.36 -23.22
CA ASP A 761 -12.89 36.11 -23.96
C ASP A 761 -13.66 35.14 -24.87
N ALA A 762 -14.68 34.48 -24.32
CA ALA A 762 -15.45 33.51 -25.09
C ALA A 762 -16.80 34.05 -25.55
N GLY A 763 -17.14 33.80 -26.82
CA GLY A 763 -18.43 34.17 -27.40
C GLY A 763 -19.32 32.99 -27.77
N GLY A 764 -20.60 33.25 -28.08
CA GLY A 764 -21.53 32.22 -28.59
C GLY A 764 -22.08 31.30 -27.49
N ASN A 765 -21.92 29.99 -27.67
CA ASN A 765 -22.47 28.94 -26.79
C ASN A 765 -21.35 28.06 -26.19
N PRO A 766 -20.54 28.59 -25.25
CA PRO A 766 -19.54 27.79 -24.58
C PRO A 766 -20.18 26.67 -23.73
N GLU A 767 -19.51 25.53 -23.62
CA GLU A 767 -19.91 24.36 -22.82
C GLU A 767 -18.64 23.70 -22.24
N PHE A 768 -18.66 23.28 -20.99
CA PHE A 768 -17.49 22.64 -20.38
C PHE A 768 -17.90 21.81 -19.18
N ASP A 769 -17.40 20.58 -19.11
CA ASP A 769 -17.59 19.68 -17.96
C ASP A 769 -16.25 19.54 -17.21
N GLY A 770 -16.07 20.25 -16.09
CA GLY A 770 -14.86 20.15 -15.26
C GLY A 770 -14.42 21.49 -14.65
N LEU A 771 -13.11 21.70 -14.56
CA LEU A 771 -12.51 22.89 -13.93
C LEU A 771 -11.89 23.83 -14.97
N ILE A 772 -12.32 25.09 -14.99
CA ILE A 772 -11.68 26.17 -15.77
C ILE A 772 -10.92 27.10 -14.82
N ILE A 773 -9.63 27.34 -15.08
CA ILE A 773 -8.78 28.25 -14.32
C ILE A 773 -8.28 29.37 -15.23
N VAL A 774 -8.64 30.62 -14.92
CA VAL A 774 -8.29 31.80 -15.70
C VAL A 774 -7.32 32.68 -14.92
N LEU A 775 -6.11 32.85 -15.45
CA LEU A 775 -5.03 33.63 -14.84
C LEU A 775 -4.98 35.09 -15.33
N GLY A 776 -6.02 35.52 -16.05
CA GLY A 776 -6.24 36.88 -16.54
C GLY A 776 -7.65 37.36 -16.25
N ASN A 777 -8.20 38.23 -17.11
CA ASN A 777 -9.58 38.68 -17.01
C ASN A 777 -10.54 37.67 -17.65
N TYR A 778 -11.79 37.65 -17.19
CA TYR A 778 -12.84 36.78 -17.72
C TYR A 778 -13.93 37.61 -18.38
N SER A 779 -14.27 37.30 -19.63
CA SER A 779 -15.41 37.87 -20.33
C SER A 779 -16.16 36.84 -21.18
N GLN A 780 -17.48 36.91 -21.14
CA GLN A 780 -18.36 36.03 -21.90
C GLN A 780 -19.44 36.83 -22.65
N LYS A 781 -19.55 36.57 -23.96
CA LYS A 781 -20.38 37.35 -24.89
C LYS A 781 -21.39 36.49 -25.67
N GLY A 782 -22.69 36.77 -25.60
CA GLY A 782 -23.67 36.12 -26.50
C GLY A 782 -24.98 35.67 -25.87
N GLY A 783 -25.75 34.89 -26.64
CA GLY A 783 -27.15 34.52 -26.40
C GLY A 783 -27.40 33.03 -26.13
N GLY A 784 -26.42 32.30 -25.59
CA GLY A 784 -26.42 30.82 -25.54
C GLY A 784 -27.40 30.18 -24.57
N GLY A 785 -27.60 28.86 -24.76
CA GLY A 785 -28.41 27.97 -23.92
C GLY A 785 -27.75 26.60 -23.71
N ARG A 786 -26.46 26.61 -23.36
CA ARG A 786 -25.66 25.44 -22.95
C ARG A 786 -24.87 25.77 -21.70
N ASP A 787 -24.84 24.84 -20.75
CA ASP A 787 -24.37 25.11 -19.40
C ASP A 787 -22.89 24.78 -19.22
N LEU A 788 -22.28 25.39 -18.19
CA LEU A 788 -20.95 25.06 -17.70
C LEU A 788 -21.13 24.24 -16.41
N ASN A 789 -20.69 22.97 -16.42
CA ASN A 789 -20.87 22.06 -15.29
C ASN A 789 -19.53 21.82 -14.61
N GLY A 790 -19.42 22.19 -13.34
CA GLY A 790 -18.20 22.10 -12.54
C GLY A 790 -17.89 23.43 -11.85
N ALA A 791 -16.69 23.98 -12.07
CA ALA A 791 -16.28 25.23 -11.44
C ALA A 791 -15.43 26.12 -12.36
N LEU A 792 -15.61 27.44 -12.23
CA LEU A 792 -14.79 28.47 -12.85
C LEU A 792 -14.00 29.22 -11.78
N LEU A 793 -12.68 29.16 -11.86
CA LEU A 793 -11.75 29.89 -10.98
C LEU A 793 -11.10 31.05 -11.74
N VAL A 794 -11.34 32.28 -11.29
CA VAL A 794 -10.70 33.50 -11.82
C VAL A 794 -9.69 34.01 -10.79
N ALA A 795 -8.40 33.90 -11.13
CA ALA A 795 -7.31 34.16 -10.20
C ALA A 795 -6.09 34.80 -10.89
N PRO A 796 -6.22 36.01 -11.48
CA PRO A 796 -5.07 36.72 -12.02
C PRO A 796 -4.07 37.05 -10.91
N TYR A 797 -2.80 36.71 -11.14
CA TYR A 797 -1.71 36.99 -10.21
C TYR A 797 -0.44 37.39 -10.95
N ASN A 798 0.39 38.18 -10.28
CA ASN A 798 1.72 38.50 -10.75
C ASN A 798 2.64 37.32 -10.46
N VAL A 799 3.14 36.69 -11.52
CA VAL A 799 4.07 35.56 -11.43
C VAL A 799 5.35 35.98 -10.68
N ASN A 800 5.88 37.17 -10.88
CA ASN A 800 7.13 37.58 -10.22
C ASN A 800 6.93 37.93 -8.74
N ASP A 801 5.89 38.68 -8.44
CA ASP A 801 5.63 39.19 -7.09
C ASP A 801 4.78 38.24 -6.24
N ARG A 802 4.32 37.13 -6.83
CA ARG A 802 3.47 36.10 -6.22
C ARG A 802 2.30 36.70 -5.44
N LYS A 803 1.60 37.64 -6.09
CA LYS A 803 0.46 38.37 -5.52
C LYS A 803 -0.70 38.38 -6.49
N PHE A 804 -1.89 38.08 -5.99
CA PHE A 804 -3.12 38.28 -6.74
C PHE A 804 -3.25 39.75 -7.17
N THR A 805 -3.63 39.94 -8.43
CA THR A 805 -3.87 41.24 -9.05
C THR A 805 -5.34 41.41 -9.35
N GLU A 806 -5.82 42.62 -9.59
CA GLU A 806 -7.25 42.85 -9.83
C GLU A 806 -7.80 42.01 -10.99
N ALA A 807 -8.94 41.36 -10.77
CA ALA A 807 -9.70 40.61 -11.77
C ALA A 807 -10.86 41.46 -12.32
N ASN A 808 -10.99 41.51 -13.64
CA ASN A 808 -12.19 42.06 -14.30
C ASN A 808 -13.03 40.91 -14.85
N ILE A 809 -14.32 40.91 -14.48
CA ILE A 809 -15.28 39.87 -14.86
C ILE A 809 -16.45 40.55 -15.57
N GLU A 810 -16.63 40.24 -16.86
CA GLU A 810 -17.63 40.90 -17.70
C GLU A 810 -18.51 39.89 -18.45
N PHE A 811 -19.77 39.82 -18.07
CA PHE A 811 -20.82 39.15 -18.83
C PHE A 811 -21.59 40.17 -19.67
N SER A 812 -21.68 39.95 -20.99
CA SER A 812 -22.46 40.83 -21.88
C SER A 812 -23.23 40.05 -22.94
N GLY A 813 -24.55 40.24 -22.99
CA GLY A 813 -25.42 39.50 -23.91
C GLY A 813 -26.69 39.02 -23.21
N GLY A 814 -27.65 38.52 -24.00
CA GLY A 814 -28.97 38.10 -23.52
C GLY A 814 -29.12 36.59 -23.29
N GLY A 815 -28.02 35.85 -23.12
CA GLY A 815 -28.00 34.39 -23.03
C GLY A 815 -28.45 33.83 -21.68
N SER A 816 -28.70 32.52 -21.65
CA SER A 816 -29.21 31.70 -20.53
C SER A 816 -28.28 30.51 -20.24
N ASN A 817 -26.96 30.70 -20.25
CA ASN A 817 -26.02 29.63 -19.89
C ASN A 817 -25.89 29.59 -18.37
N ASP A 818 -26.32 28.50 -17.75
CA ASP A 818 -26.15 28.33 -16.31
C ASP A 818 -24.75 27.83 -15.97
N PHE A 819 -24.28 28.22 -14.80
CA PHE A 819 -23.04 27.73 -14.20
C PHE A 819 -23.42 26.82 -13.05
N ASN A 820 -23.35 25.52 -13.28
CA ASN A 820 -23.84 24.52 -12.35
C ASN A 820 -22.69 23.86 -11.63
N TYR A 821 -22.74 23.79 -10.30
CA TYR A 821 -21.82 22.95 -9.55
C TYR A 821 -22.08 21.48 -9.90
N ASP A 822 -21.09 20.82 -10.51
CA ASP A 822 -21.12 19.40 -10.81
C ASP A 822 -19.88 18.72 -10.21
N GLU A 823 -20.09 18.11 -9.04
CA GLU A 823 -19.07 17.38 -8.32
C GLU A 823 -18.52 16.19 -9.12
N ALA A 824 -19.33 15.54 -9.95
CA ALA A 824 -18.88 14.41 -10.75
C ALA A 824 -17.95 14.89 -11.88
N ALA A 825 -18.26 16.03 -12.51
CA ALA A 825 -17.38 16.64 -13.51
C ALA A 825 -16.05 17.11 -12.89
N LEU A 826 -16.09 17.73 -11.71
CA LEU A 826 -14.90 18.14 -10.96
C LEU A 826 -14.05 16.93 -10.52
N ARG A 827 -14.70 15.86 -10.05
CA ARG A 827 -14.02 14.61 -9.67
C ARG A 827 -13.37 13.92 -10.87
N THR A 828 -14.03 13.93 -12.02
CA THR A 828 -13.47 13.39 -13.26
C THR A 828 -12.25 14.21 -13.70
N ALA A 829 -12.31 15.54 -13.62
CA ALA A 829 -11.18 16.41 -13.91
C ALA A 829 -10.01 16.22 -12.92
N PHE A 830 -10.31 15.99 -11.64
CA PHE A 830 -9.33 15.73 -10.59
C PHE A 830 -8.60 14.39 -10.76
N ASN A 831 -9.32 13.35 -11.17
CA ASN A 831 -8.76 12.02 -11.41
C ASN A 831 -7.74 11.98 -12.58
N LEU A 832 -7.56 13.08 -13.32
CA LEU A 832 -6.48 13.23 -14.30
C LEU A 832 -5.10 13.43 -13.64
N LEU A 833 -5.07 13.75 -12.34
CA LEU A 833 -3.85 13.93 -11.53
C LEU A 833 -3.48 12.61 -10.82
N ASN A 834 -2.20 12.38 -10.54
CA ASN A 834 -1.77 11.24 -9.71
C ASN A 834 -1.91 11.52 -8.21
N ASP A 835 -1.77 10.50 -7.36
CA ASP A 835 -1.99 10.60 -5.91
C ASP A 835 -1.15 11.70 -5.21
N LYS A 836 0.10 11.91 -5.62
CA LYS A 836 0.96 12.98 -5.07
C LYS A 836 0.48 14.38 -5.49
N GLU A 837 -0.02 14.51 -6.71
CA GLU A 837 -0.57 15.75 -7.27
C GLU A 837 -1.96 16.05 -6.70
N GLN A 838 -2.77 15.01 -6.50
CA GLN A 838 -4.05 15.08 -5.81
C GLN A 838 -3.85 15.56 -4.36
N ALA A 839 -2.86 15.01 -3.65
CA ALA A 839 -2.50 15.48 -2.31
C ALA A 839 -2.06 16.96 -2.29
N SER A 840 -1.52 17.48 -3.41
CA SER A 840 -1.14 18.90 -3.54
C SER A 840 -2.32 19.87 -3.75
N TRP A 841 -3.51 19.36 -4.07
CA TRP A 841 -4.76 20.13 -4.08
C TRP A 841 -5.41 20.21 -2.69
N GLY A 842 -5.08 19.26 -1.80
CA GLY A 842 -5.66 19.13 -0.47
C GLY A 842 -5.86 17.67 -0.07
N SER A 843 -5.50 17.31 1.16
CA SER A 843 -5.90 16.05 1.78
C SER A 843 -6.67 16.36 3.05
N CYS A 844 -7.65 15.54 3.42
CA CYS A 844 -8.23 15.63 4.75
C CYS A 844 -7.16 15.33 5.82
N ASN A 845 -7.21 16.06 6.94
CA ASN A 845 -6.27 16.08 8.08
C ASN A 845 -5.07 17.04 8.06
N ALA A 846 -4.98 18.03 7.15
CA ALA A 846 -4.10 19.18 7.42
C ALA A 846 -4.73 20.06 8.53
N PRO A 847 -4.05 20.30 9.67
CA PRO A 847 -4.58 21.19 10.71
C PRO A 847 -4.86 22.57 10.09
N PRO A 848 -5.92 23.28 10.51
CA PRO A 848 -6.13 24.65 10.07
C PRO A 848 -4.86 25.44 10.38
N ALA A 849 -4.33 26.16 9.38
CA ALA A 849 -3.23 27.07 9.59
C ALA A 849 -3.62 27.99 10.75
N SER A 850 -2.98 27.80 11.91
CA SER A 850 -3.11 28.72 13.02
C SER A 850 -2.59 30.05 12.49
N GLY A 851 -3.51 31.00 12.29
CA GLY A 851 -3.19 32.33 11.82
C GLY A 851 -2.27 33.00 12.81
N ASP A 852 -0.96 32.87 12.56
CA ASP A 852 0.16 33.60 13.15
C ASP A 852 1.45 33.12 12.45
N GLY A 853 1.56 33.36 11.13
CA GLY A 853 2.83 33.59 10.42
C GLY A 853 4.10 32.79 10.74
N GLU A 854 4.04 31.49 11.05
CA GLU A 854 5.22 30.62 11.14
C GLU A 854 5.18 29.49 10.10
N LEU A 855 6.30 29.37 9.38
CA LEU A 855 6.58 28.41 8.33
C LEU A 855 6.63 26.97 8.86
N THR A 856 5.81 26.07 8.33
CA THR A 856 6.04 24.62 8.42
C THR A 856 6.25 24.06 7.02
N TRP A 857 7.49 23.65 6.77
CA TRP A 857 7.94 22.92 5.57
C TRP A 857 7.89 21.41 5.85
N TYR A 858 7.54 20.59 4.85
CA TYR A 858 8.03 19.20 4.77
C TYR A 858 8.51 18.87 3.36
N LEU A 859 9.69 18.25 3.31
CA LEU A 859 10.43 17.80 2.13
C LEU A 859 10.08 16.35 1.81
N SER A 860 9.63 16.09 0.58
CA SER A 860 9.89 14.83 -0.15
C SER A 860 10.69 15.08 -1.44
N ASP A 861 11.40 16.22 -1.53
CA ASP A 861 12.35 16.44 -2.61
C ASP A 861 13.71 15.78 -2.32
N TRP A 862 14.00 14.78 -3.15
CA TRP A 862 15.31 14.24 -3.54
C TRP A 862 15.94 13.16 -2.64
N ARG A 863 15.59 11.91 -2.92
CA ARG A 863 16.55 10.90 -3.43
C ARG A 863 15.84 9.88 -4.30
#